data_AF-A0A7H8ITI7-F1
#
_entry.id   AF-A0A7H8ITI7-F1
#
_cell.length_a   1.000
_cell.length_b   1.000
_cell.length_c   1.000
_cell.angle_alpha   90.00
_cell.angle_beta   90.00
_cell.angle_gamma   90.00
#
_symmetry.space_group_name_H-M   'P 1'
#
loop_
_entity.id
_entity.type
_entity.pdbx_description
1 polymer ?
#
loop_
_entity_poly.entity_id
_entity_poly.type
_entity_poly.pdbx_seq_one_letter_code
_entity_poly.pdbx_strand_id
1 'polypeptide(L)'
;MIRELAELLRLFGEAPEAEQLADALWLADRLGPPASPAGPARGSPAAVAGPDGGPQATEQPPWEAPAHAAPVAAPEEHWSGAGPGSRRVLYPPQTGPARGGAGSEQIRLRVPAALPRRASLARALRPLTRRVPSRDVTVLDEEATVEGIVDTAQWSPVLRPAPSRWLDLVLVVDDSVSMTVWRDTVREFLSVLGSVGAFRSVQHWLLPTEEIPSHGIVLRPPTVGPGERRGDRSPLEIVDPTGRRIVLVASDCVSPSWADGTLGRLLRTWGQSGPVALVQLLPRRMWEQSALSVHDVRLGTEAPGVPNARLAVTPLDSHRPAERAIVVPVLELDPRWLGPWAALVSGEITVWDTVATLVPESPVAVEAPGPALAADSVAATPEKLVRDFGKRASPAALRLASHLAGVPLSLPVMRLVQQAVCGDTRPSVLTEVLFTGLVTRASEDAADAADTAGHEVLSVPFDFRPGVREVLLGMARRTQVLQTLSLVTEWLFDRLQRSGTPTTDFTALLSGEATAVGAARSVQPFATVTAQALRHLSGQYETLARQLEEPAPAEARGTPSAVTGPVAGTKTPAVSGAVPPVGALLERDELLAEVHAGAFGGRGAGLVLTAREGGGATATAARYVALYGQAYDHVAWVTAGRPTTGPELPALLRTTGGQDAATWLLVVDGARPEDLPAPLPDGPGTVLVTSVESDWPNGFVPRPVPSFKRATSIRFLLDRVPGLAAPVALRIAARLDDVPLALTMAAGLLPRLVPDALLTALGADAAPGARPAAPLDDPVAEVCALAQDQAVRDCPAAAPLLDLCAVLARGPVPTGFFSRALPRTYGAALAALTDTALVTAADDGAAVFLASVVGRVRRERMDPVDVRAAERLARAAFTSWHAAVASALAGDGDGLLGLTRHLEPMGALGDDDPAVREAVRDQVRLLADCGDVPGALAWGALALERLRARVGADGPGTAELALLLARMAAEAAKDEGPHRS
;
A
#
# COMPACT_ATOMS: atom_id res chain seq x y z
N MET A 1 0.62 33.72 -22.40
CA MET A 1 -0.52 32.78 -22.57
C MET A 1 -0.46 31.94 -23.85
N ILE A 2 -0.84 32.43 -25.05
CA ILE A 2 -0.88 31.58 -26.27
C ILE A 2 0.49 30.98 -26.62
N ARG A 3 1.56 31.80 -26.51
CA ARG A 3 2.94 31.35 -26.76
C ARG A 3 3.42 30.31 -25.74
N GLU A 4 3.00 30.44 -24.47
CA GLU A 4 3.35 29.49 -23.40
C GLU A 4 2.58 28.17 -23.54
N LEU A 5 1.31 28.23 -23.95
CA LEU A 5 0.52 27.05 -24.28
C LEU A 5 1.12 26.29 -25.47
N ALA A 6 1.57 27.01 -26.50
CA ALA A 6 2.27 26.43 -27.64
C ALA A 6 3.61 25.79 -27.27
N GLU A 7 4.39 26.41 -26.38
CA GLU A 7 5.64 25.85 -25.85
C GLU A 7 5.39 24.60 -24.99
N LEU A 8 4.34 24.59 -24.16
CA LEU A 8 3.94 23.43 -23.35
C LEU A 8 3.48 22.26 -24.21
N LEU A 9 2.64 22.48 -25.22
CA LEU A 9 2.15 21.41 -26.11
C LEU A 9 3.30 20.80 -26.94
N ARG A 10 4.24 21.64 -27.40
CA ARG A 10 5.48 21.18 -28.05
C ARG A 10 6.35 20.29 -27.16
N LEU A 11 6.39 20.56 -25.85
CA LEU A 11 7.10 19.73 -24.86
C LEU A 11 6.44 18.36 -24.64
N PHE A 12 5.15 18.20 -24.94
CA PHE A 12 4.43 16.92 -24.90
C PHE A 12 4.46 16.16 -26.24
N GLY A 13 5.21 16.64 -27.23
CA GLY A 13 5.45 15.94 -28.49
C GLY A 13 4.49 16.30 -29.63
N GLU A 14 3.58 17.25 -29.43
CA GLU A 14 2.70 17.75 -30.49
C GLU A 14 3.06 19.21 -30.82
N ALA A 15 3.28 19.52 -32.10
CA ALA A 15 3.34 20.91 -32.55
C ALA A 15 1.93 21.32 -32.97
N PRO A 16 1.11 21.90 -32.07
CA PRO A 16 -0.27 22.21 -32.39
C PRO A 16 -0.34 23.23 -33.51
N GLU A 17 -1.18 22.97 -34.50
CA GLU A 17 -1.53 23.96 -35.52
C GLU A 17 -2.32 25.11 -34.88
N ALA A 18 -2.36 26.26 -35.55
CA ALA A 18 -3.02 27.46 -35.02
C ALA A 18 -4.50 27.21 -34.66
N GLU A 19 -5.17 26.32 -35.40
CA GLU A 19 -6.56 25.91 -35.18
C GLU A 19 -6.72 25.06 -33.92
N GLN A 20 -5.80 24.12 -33.65
CA GLN A 20 -5.82 23.29 -32.44
C GLN A 20 -5.53 24.11 -31.17
N LEU A 21 -4.68 25.13 -31.28
CA LEU A 21 -4.45 26.12 -30.22
C LEU A 21 -5.70 26.96 -29.94
N ALA A 22 -6.43 27.35 -30.99
CA ALA A 22 -7.68 28.08 -30.86
C ALA A 22 -8.76 27.21 -30.21
N ASP A 23 -8.89 25.95 -30.61
CA ASP A 23 -9.83 24.99 -30.04
C ASP A 23 -9.53 24.69 -28.56
N ALA A 24 -8.26 24.55 -28.19
CA ALA A 24 -7.85 24.34 -26.81
C ALA A 24 -8.20 25.54 -25.91
N LEU A 25 -7.99 26.77 -26.40
CA LEU A 25 -8.36 28.00 -25.69
C LEU A 25 -9.87 28.16 -25.61
N TRP A 26 -10.59 27.82 -26.68
CA TRP A 26 -12.04 27.83 -26.73
C TRP A 26 -12.66 26.80 -25.77
N LEU A 27 -12.08 25.60 -25.68
CA LEU A 27 -12.49 24.58 -24.70
C LEU A 27 -12.18 25.01 -23.26
N ALA A 28 -11.03 25.63 -23.01
CA ALA A 28 -10.66 26.12 -21.68
C ALA A 28 -11.64 27.17 -21.15
N ASP A 29 -12.14 28.06 -22.03
CA ASP A 29 -13.18 29.04 -21.70
C ASP A 29 -14.53 28.36 -21.39
N ARG A 30 -14.86 27.27 -22.10
CA ARG A 30 -16.13 26.55 -21.93
C ARG A 30 -16.17 25.54 -20.79
N LEU A 31 -15.00 25.05 -20.35
CA LEU A 31 -14.90 24.06 -19.28
C LEU A 31 -14.87 24.70 -17.88
N GLY A 32 -14.66 26.02 -17.78
CA GLY A 32 -14.46 26.72 -16.52
C GLY A 32 -13.16 26.29 -15.81
N PRO A 33 -12.60 27.11 -14.90
CA PRO A 33 -11.44 26.69 -14.14
C PRO A 33 -11.78 25.44 -13.31
N PRO A 34 -10.90 24.43 -13.24
CA PRO A 34 -11.07 23.36 -12.26
C PRO A 34 -11.11 24.01 -10.87
N ALA A 35 -12.08 23.62 -10.05
CA ALA A 35 -12.21 24.13 -8.70
C ALA A 35 -10.87 23.96 -7.97
N SER A 36 -10.19 25.07 -7.67
CA SER A 36 -9.02 25.05 -6.80
C SER A 36 -9.41 24.40 -5.48
N PRO A 37 -8.62 23.46 -4.94
CA PRO A 37 -8.82 23.02 -3.57
C PRO A 37 -8.68 24.24 -2.67
N ALA A 38 -9.69 24.47 -1.83
CA ALA A 38 -9.67 25.53 -0.83
C ALA A 38 -8.39 25.38 0.02
N GLY A 39 -7.46 26.32 -0.15
CA GLY A 39 -6.27 26.41 0.70
C GLY A 39 -6.67 26.74 2.14
N PRO A 40 -5.88 26.30 3.14
CA PRO A 40 -6.15 26.63 4.53
C PRO A 40 -6.07 28.15 4.74
N ALA A 41 -7.03 28.69 5.49
CA ALA A 41 -7.07 30.10 5.87
C ALA A 41 -5.73 30.52 6.49
N ARG A 42 -5.01 31.42 5.82
CA ARG A 42 -3.83 32.09 6.38
C ARG A 42 -4.29 32.97 7.54
N GLY A 43 -3.91 32.59 8.76
CA GLY A 43 -3.88 33.52 9.88
C GLY A 43 -2.91 34.66 9.58
N SER A 44 -3.31 35.89 9.90
CA SER A 44 -2.45 37.08 9.83
C SER A 44 -1.16 36.88 10.62
N PRO A 45 0.00 37.35 10.14
CA PRO A 45 1.24 37.34 10.91
C PRO A 45 1.16 38.35 12.05
N ALA A 46 1.51 37.90 13.26
CA ALA A 46 1.82 38.78 14.38
C ALA A 46 3.08 39.60 14.03
N ALA A 47 2.94 40.92 13.97
CA ALA A 47 4.06 41.85 13.81
C ALA A 47 4.79 42.01 15.15
N VAL A 48 6.11 41.77 15.13
CA VAL A 48 7.05 42.09 16.20
C VAL A 48 7.36 43.59 16.18
N ALA A 49 7.36 44.20 17.36
CA ALA A 49 7.54 45.62 17.62
C ALA A 49 9.00 46.10 17.48
N GLY A 50 9.16 47.36 17.06
CA GLY A 50 10.35 48.22 17.16
C GLY A 50 9.97 49.68 16.81
N PRO A 51 10.63 50.71 17.37
CA PRO A 51 9.94 51.80 18.09
C PRO A 51 9.82 53.16 17.35
N ASP A 52 9.12 54.07 18.04
CA ASP A 52 9.04 55.54 17.92
C ASP A 52 7.98 56.15 16.99
N GLY A 53 7.07 56.97 17.56
CA GLY A 53 6.27 57.86 16.72
C GLY A 53 5.09 58.71 17.21
N GLY A 54 4.45 58.49 18.38
CA GLY A 54 3.45 59.44 18.94
C GLY A 54 2.07 59.56 18.24
N PRO A 55 1.12 60.34 18.80
CA PRO A 55 -0.09 59.78 19.44
C PRO A 55 -1.41 60.19 18.75
N GLN A 56 -2.50 59.43 18.96
CA GLN A 56 -3.78 59.99 19.43
C GLN A 56 -4.90 58.96 19.68
N ALA A 57 -5.51 59.12 20.86
CA ALA A 57 -6.92 58.99 21.23
C ALA A 57 -7.62 57.62 21.11
N THR A 58 -7.67 56.99 22.28
CA THR A 58 -8.61 55.99 22.77
C THR A 58 -10.07 56.46 22.67
N GLU A 59 -10.92 55.71 21.99
CA GLU A 59 -12.37 55.66 22.25
C GLU A 59 -12.86 54.23 21.96
N GLN A 60 -13.02 53.43 23.02
CA GLN A 60 -13.88 52.25 22.99
C GLN A 60 -15.33 52.69 23.24
N PRO A 61 -16.31 52.17 22.49
CA PRO A 61 -17.67 52.07 22.97
C PRO A 61 -18.06 50.62 23.31
N PRO A 62 -19.12 50.46 24.11
CA PRO A 62 -19.28 49.35 25.04
C PRO A 62 -20.42 48.43 24.63
N TRP A 63 -20.16 47.13 24.46
CA TRP A 63 -21.10 46.06 24.80
C TRP A 63 -20.44 44.69 24.57
N GLU A 64 -20.32 43.92 25.65
CA GLU A 64 -20.16 42.46 25.58
C GLU A 64 -21.55 41.84 25.39
N ALA A 65 -21.72 41.03 24.35
CA ALA A 65 -22.85 40.14 24.20
C ALA A 65 -22.50 38.76 24.80
N PRO A 66 -23.46 38.04 25.43
CA PRO A 66 -23.17 36.84 26.20
C PRO A 66 -22.70 35.69 25.30
N ALA A 67 -21.79 34.87 25.81
CA ALA A 67 -21.38 33.60 25.21
C ALA A 67 -22.61 32.69 25.02
N HIS A 68 -23.14 32.64 23.80
CA HIS A 68 -24.03 31.56 23.40
C HIS A 68 -23.19 30.29 23.24
N ALA A 69 -23.46 29.32 24.11
CA ALA A 69 -22.95 27.96 23.97
C ALA A 69 -23.34 27.42 22.58
N ALA A 70 -22.34 27.18 21.73
CA ALA A 70 -22.53 26.59 20.42
C ALA A 70 -23.15 25.19 20.58
N PRO A 71 -24.22 24.84 19.86
CA PRO A 71 -24.69 23.47 19.79
C PRO A 71 -23.61 22.60 19.14
N VAL A 72 -23.37 21.44 19.74
CA VAL A 72 -22.40 20.42 19.31
C VAL A 72 -22.62 20.09 17.83
N ALA A 73 -21.67 20.51 16.99
CA ALA A 73 -21.68 20.22 15.56
C ALA A 73 -21.47 18.71 15.32
N ALA A 74 -22.42 18.09 14.61
CA ALA A 74 -22.24 16.75 14.06
C ALA A 74 -21.16 16.77 12.97
N PRO A 75 -20.35 15.70 12.78
CA PRO A 75 -19.25 15.71 11.82
C PRO A 75 -19.80 15.61 10.38
N GLU A 76 -19.50 16.61 9.56
CA GLU A 76 -19.75 16.56 8.11
C GLU A 76 -18.61 15.82 7.40
N GLU A 77 -18.80 14.52 7.14
CA GLU A 77 -17.87 13.72 6.33
C GLU A 77 -18.09 13.98 4.83
N HIS A 78 -17.14 14.69 4.20
CA HIS A 78 -17.07 14.85 2.76
C HIS A 78 -16.50 13.60 2.09
N TRP A 79 -17.36 12.78 1.49
CA TRP A 79 -16.93 11.67 0.63
C TRP A 79 -16.53 12.19 -0.77
N SER A 80 -15.24 12.17 -1.08
CA SER A 80 -14.71 12.43 -2.42
C SER A 80 -15.05 11.26 -3.36
N GLY A 81 -15.93 11.51 -4.34
CA GLY A 81 -16.40 10.53 -5.30
C GLY A 81 -15.31 10.06 -6.27
N ALA A 82 -15.06 8.75 -6.32
CA ALA A 82 -14.21 8.14 -7.34
C ALA A 82 -14.93 8.12 -8.70
N GLY A 83 -14.33 8.75 -9.71
CA GLY A 83 -14.86 8.82 -11.08
C GLY A 83 -15.08 7.47 -11.78
N PRO A 84 -15.85 7.45 -12.88
CA PRO A 84 -16.16 6.24 -13.63
C PRO A 84 -14.90 5.70 -14.30
N GLY A 85 -14.44 4.52 -13.87
CA GLY A 85 -13.21 3.89 -14.35
C GLY A 85 -12.19 3.54 -13.26
N SER A 86 -12.56 3.58 -11.98
CA SER A 86 -11.66 3.21 -10.87
C SER A 86 -11.11 1.79 -11.02
N ARG A 87 -9.87 1.69 -11.53
CA ARG A 87 -8.96 0.56 -11.32
C ARG A 87 -8.83 0.39 -9.80
N ARG A 88 -9.25 -0.75 -9.25
CA ARG A 88 -9.23 -0.99 -7.81
C ARG A 88 -8.14 -1.93 -7.39
N VAL A 89 -7.67 -1.63 -6.18
CA VAL A 89 -6.59 -2.20 -5.39
C VAL A 89 -7.28 -2.86 -4.20
N LEU A 90 -6.93 -4.12 -3.89
CA LEU A 90 -7.41 -4.80 -2.69
C LEU A 90 -6.46 -4.52 -1.54
N TYR A 91 -6.99 -4.03 -0.41
CA TYR A 91 -6.27 -3.94 0.86
C TYR A 91 -6.48 -5.23 1.67
N PRO A 92 -5.45 -5.81 2.29
CA PRO A 92 -5.63 -6.78 3.37
C PRO A 92 -6.17 -6.07 4.64
N PRO A 93 -6.92 -6.75 5.52
CA PRO A 93 -7.20 -6.23 6.86
C PRO A 93 -5.90 -6.17 7.66
N GLN A 94 -5.59 -5.01 8.23
CA GLN A 94 -4.46 -4.83 9.15
C GLN A 94 -4.86 -5.28 10.55
N THR A 95 -4.06 -6.16 11.17
CA THR A 95 -4.04 -6.33 12.63
C THR A 95 -3.36 -5.13 13.31
N GLY A 96 -3.48 -5.07 14.64
CA GLY A 96 -3.17 -3.93 15.51
C GLY A 96 -1.74 -3.34 15.46
N PRO A 97 -1.44 -2.38 16.34
CA PRO A 97 -0.64 -1.20 16.01
C PRO A 97 0.84 -1.52 15.77
N ALA A 98 1.19 -1.76 14.50
CA ALA A 98 2.56 -1.77 14.02
C ALA A 98 2.91 -0.40 13.41
N ARG A 99 3.92 0.24 13.98
CA ARG A 99 4.47 1.53 13.51
C ARG A 99 5.34 1.32 12.27
N GLY A 100 5.10 2.13 11.23
CA GLY A 100 6.08 2.48 10.19
C GLY A 100 5.84 1.80 8.84
N GLY A 101 5.60 2.62 7.81
CA GLY A 101 5.10 2.20 6.50
C GLY A 101 6.06 1.32 5.68
N ALA A 102 5.49 0.24 5.13
CA ALA A 102 5.97 -0.42 3.92
C ALA A 102 4.83 -0.33 2.89
N GLY A 103 5.15 0.14 1.69
CA GLY A 103 4.18 0.33 0.62
C GLY A 103 3.48 -0.97 0.27
N SER A 104 2.15 -0.99 0.40
CA SER A 104 1.33 -2.10 -0.10
C SER A 104 1.43 -2.12 -1.64
N GLU A 105 2.23 -3.04 -2.18
CA GLU A 105 2.30 -3.25 -3.61
C GLU A 105 0.93 -3.71 -4.14
N GLN A 106 0.40 -2.90 -5.05
CA GLN A 106 -0.96 -3.04 -5.57
C GLN A 106 -1.00 -4.09 -6.67
N ILE A 107 -1.51 -5.29 -6.37
CA ILE A 107 -1.91 -6.20 -7.45
C ILE A 107 -3.15 -5.62 -8.13
N ARG A 108 -2.96 -5.12 -9.35
CA ARG A 108 -4.02 -4.62 -10.23
C ARG A 108 -4.75 -5.79 -10.90
N LEU A 109 -5.51 -6.56 -10.12
CA LEU A 109 -6.49 -7.46 -10.70
C LEU A 109 -7.68 -6.60 -11.17
N ARG A 110 -8.02 -6.71 -12.45
CA ARG A 110 -9.15 -6.01 -13.07
C ARG A 110 -10.45 -6.69 -12.61
N VAL A 111 -10.82 -6.52 -11.35
CA VAL A 111 -12.07 -7.03 -10.80
C VAL A 111 -13.21 -6.14 -11.33
N PRO A 112 -14.26 -6.72 -11.95
CA PRO A 112 -15.46 -5.97 -12.31
C PRO A 112 -16.06 -5.27 -11.08
N ALA A 113 -16.65 -4.08 -11.26
CA ALA A 113 -17.34 -3.38 -10.18
C ALA A 113 -18.38 -4.30 -9.51
N ALA A 114 -18.38 -4.35 -8.17
CA ALA A 114 -19.32 -5.19 -7.42
C ALA A 114 -20.78 -4.77 -7.65
N LEU A 115 -21.00 -3.48 -7.91
CA LEU A 115 -22.28 -2.90 -8.26
C LEU A 115 -22.35 -2.58 -9.77
N PRO A 116 -23.11 -3.35 -10.58
CA PRO A 116 -23.29 -3.04 -11.99
C PRO A 116 -24.12 -1.75 -12.18
N ARG A 117 -23.85 -1.00 -13.26
CA ARG A 117 -24.67 0.15 -13.71
C ARG A 117 -24.83 1.30 -12.68
N ARG A 118 -23.77 1.65 -11.95
CA ARG A 118 -23.76 2.78 -10.97
C ARG A 118 -24.38 4.08 -11.49
N ALA A 119 -24.08 4.46 -12.73
CA ALA A 119 -24.63 5.67 -13.35
C ALA A 119 -26.15 5.60 -13.59
N SER A 120 -26.70 4.41 -13.81
CA SER A 120 -28.14 4.21 -13.93
C SER A 120 -28.82 4.23 -12.56
N LEU A 121 -28.18 3.72 -11.51
CA LEU A 121 -28.66 3.81 -10.13
C LEU A 121 -28.69 5.27 -9.64
N ALA A 122 -27.62 6.02 -9.91
CA ALA A 122 -27.56 7.45 -9.60
C ALA A 122 -28.68 8.23 -10.32
N ARG A 123 -28.95 7.90 -11.59
CA ARG A 123 -30.06 8.48 -12.36
C ARG A 123 -31.43 8.11 -11.77
N ALA A 124 -31.61 6.87 -11.32
CA ALA A 124 -32.86 6.41 -10.72
C ALA A 124 -33.19 7.17 -9.41
N LEU A 125 -32.18 7.62 -8.66
CA LEU A 125 -32.37 8.36 -7.42
C LEU A 125 -32.55 9.89 -7.61
N ARG A 126 -32.43 10.41 -8.84
CA ARG A 126 -32.60 11.85 -9.14
C ARG A 126 -33.95 12.44 -8.71
N PRO A 127 -35.10 11.73 -8.75
CA PRO A 127 -36.36 12.29 -8.24
C PRO A 127 -36.29 12.86 -6.82
N LEU A 128 -35.34 12.39 -5.99
CA LEU A 128 -35.15 12.87 -4.62
C LEU A 128 -34.42 14.23 -4.54
N THR A 129 -33.82 14.75 -5.62
CA THR A 129 -33.00 15.99 -5.63
C THR A 129 -33.83 17.28 -5.60
N ARG A 130 -34.78 17.38 -4.68
CA ARG A 130 -35.60 18.58 -4.49
C ARG A 130 -34.94 19.53 -3.49
N ARG A 131 -35.04 20.84 -3.77
CA ARG A 131 -34.62 21.90 -2.84
C ARG A 131 -35.83 22.53 -2.16
N VAL A 132 -35.71 22.82 -0.87
CA VAL A 132 -36.72 23.52 -0.07
C VAL A 132 -36.07 24.68 0.70
N PRO A 133 -36.82 25.73 1.03
CA PRO A 133 -36.34 26.79 1.93
C PRO A 133 -35.81 26.18 3.24
N SER A 134 -34.58 26.54 3.62
CA SER A 134 -33.99 26.17 4.90
C SER A 134 -34.74 26.84 6.05
N ARG A 135 -34.84 26.17 7.20
CA ARG A 135 -35.50 26.73 8.39
C ARG A 135 -34.52 27.47 9.31
N ASP A 136 -33.25 27.09 9.27
CA ASP A 136 -32.25 27.49 10.25
C ASP A 136 -31.14 28.34 9.63
N VAL A 137 -31.08 28.40 8.30
CA VAL A 137 -30.05 29.14 7.55
C VAL A 137 -30.72 30.13 6.61
N THR A 138 -30.45 31.41 6.84
CA THR A 138 -30.85 32.50 5.96
C THR A 138 -29.63 33.04 5.20
N VAL A 139 -29.86 33.53 3.99
CA VAL A 139 -28.87 34.23 3.16
C VAL A 139 -29.38 35.62 2.86
N LEU A 140 -28.46 36.55 2.62
CA LEU A 140 -28.80 37.90 2.21
C LEU A 140 -29.49 37.86 0.84
N ASP A 141 -30.65 38.49 0.74
CA ASP A 141 -31.27 38.81 -0.54
C ASP A 141 -30.67 40.14 -1.01
N GLU A 142 -29.57 40.04 -1.76
CA GLU A 142 -28.81 41.21 -2.21
C GLU A 142 -29.69 42.19 -3.00
N GLU A 143 -30.58 41.68 -3.84
CA GLU A 143 -31.44 42.49 -4.71
C GLU A 143 -32.51 43.21 -3.89
N ALA A 144 -33.25 42.49 -3.02
CA ALA A 144 -34.24 43.11 -2.14
C ALA A 144 -33.61 44.05 -1.09
N THR A 145 -32.38 43.78 -0.67
CA THR A 145 -31.61 44.65 0.23
C THR A 145 -31.23 45.95 -0.48
N VAL A 146 -30.75 45.88 -1.73
CA VAL A 146 -30.41 47.06 -2.51
C VAL A 146 -31.66 47.89 -2.82
N GLU A 147 -32.77 47.26 -3.22
CA GLU A 147 -34.05 47.96 -3.43
C GLU A 147 -34.53 48.66 -2.15
N GLY A 148 -34.49 47.97 -1.01
CA GLY A 148 -34.83 48.57 0.29
C GLY A 148 -33.95 49.75 0.66
N ILE A 149 -32.64 49.69 0.39
CA ILE A 149 -31.70 50.80 0.62
C ILE A 149 -32.04 51.99 -0.28
N VAL A 150 -32.34 51.73 -1.56
CA VAL A 150 -32.69 52.79 -2.52
C VAL A 150 -34.00 53.49 -2.13
N ASP A 151 -35.00 52.73 -1.70
CA ASP A 151 -36.33 53.26 -1.41
C ASP A 151 -36.44 53.95 -0.04
N THR A 152 -35.70 53.46 0.95
CA THR A 152 -35.82 53.94 2.35
C THR A 152 -34.62 54.74 2.84
N ALA A 153 -33.52 54.77 2.07
CA ALA A 153 -32.21 55.29 2.47
C ALA A 153 -31.65 54.64 3.76
N GLN A 154 -32.22 53.50 4.18
CA GLN A 154 -31.81 52.77 5.38
C GLN A 154 -31.06 51.49 5.01
N TRP A 155 -29.89 51.30 5.60
CA TRP A 155 -29.03 50.13 5.37
C TRP A 155 -29.48 48.94 6.23
N SER A 156 -30.60 48.34 5.83
CA SER A 156 -31.19 47.17 6.52
C SER A 156 -31.16 45.94 5.60
N PRO A 157 -30.43 44.87 5.97
CA PRO A 157 -30.35 43.65 5.15
C PRO A 157 -31.69 42.91 5.13
N VAL A 158 -32.17 42.58 3.92
CA VAL A 158 -33.32 41.70 3.72
C VAL A 158 -32.79 40.27 3.61
N LEU A 159 -33.20 39.40 4.54
CA LEU A 159 -32.78 38.00 4.58
C LEU A 159 -33.85 37.10 3.96
N ARG A 160 -33.43 36.12 3.15
CA ARG A 160 -34.29 35.05 2.67
C ARG A 160 -33.77 33.67 3.08
N PRO A 161 -34.63 32.67 3.28
CA PRO A 161 -34.20 31.29 3.55
C PRO A 161 -33.26 30.75 2.46
N ALA A 162 -32.13 30.15 2.86
CA ALA A 162 -31.21 29.51 1.92
C ALA A 162 -31.86 28.26 1.29
N PRO A 163 -31.65 27.97 0.00
CA PRO A 163 -32.13 26.72 -0.59
C PRO A 163 -31.33 25.54 -0.02
N SER A 164 -32.00 24.63 0.69
CA SER A 164 -31.38 23.41 1.26
C SER A 164 -31.98 22.13 0.65
N ARG A 165 -31.22 21.04 0.72
CA ARG A 165 -31.74 19.70 0.35
C ARG A 165 -32.78 19.28 1.39
N TRP A 166 -33.91 18.77 0.92
CA TRP A 166 -35.09 18.56 1.78
C TRP A 166 -35.06 17.29 2.64
N LEU A 167 -34.15 16.35 2.35
CA LEU A 167 -34.06 15.04 3.02
C LEU A 167 -32.69 14.76 3.62
N ASP A 168 -32.66 14.02 4.72
CA ASP A 168 -31.49 13.29 5.22
C ASP A 168 -31.64 11.79 4.95
N LEU A 169 -30.52 11.09 4.76
CA LEU A 169 -30.53 9.64 4.57
C LEU A 169 -29.74 8.94 5.66
N VAL A 170 -30.32 7.87 6.20
CA VAL A 170 -29.62 6.90 7.04
C VAL A 170 -29.65 5.53 6.39
N LEU A 171 -28.48 4.99 6.06
CA LEU A 171 -28.33 3.61 5.59
C LEU A 171 -27.96 2.70 6.77
N VAL A 172 -28.88 1.82 7.16
CA VAL A 172 -28.62 0.77 8.14
C VAL A 172 -28.22 -0.49 7.39
N VAL A 173 -27.04 -1.02 7.68
CA VAL A 173 -26.48 -2.20 7.02
C VAL A 173 -26.51 -3.36 7.99
N ASP A 174 -27.13 -4.45 7.60
CA ASP A 174 -27.09 -5.72 8.35
C ASP A 174 -25.64 -6.21 8.45
N ASP A 175 -25.20 -6.53 9.66
CA ASP A 175 -23.87 -7.08 9.98
C ASP A 175 -24.02 -8.53 10.45
N SER A 176 -24.63 -9.35 9.60
CA SER A 176 -24.64 -10.81 9.70
C SER A 176 -23.49 -11.43 8.92
N VAL A 177 -23.18 -12.70 9.19
CA VAL A 177 -22.12 -13.43 8.51
C VAL A 177 -22.34 -13.47 6.99
N SER A 178 -23.59 -13.63 6.57
CA SER A 178 -24.02 -13.66 5.18
C SER A 178 -23.78 -12.33 4.44
N MET A 179 -23.75 -11.21 5.16
CA MET A 179 -23.44 -9.88 4.64
C MET A 179 -21.98 -9.66 4.27
N THR A 180 -21.08 -10.57 4.67
CA THR A 180 -19.65 -10.54 4.32
C THR A 180 -19.41 -10.53 2.80
N VAL A 181 -20.22 -11.27 2.03
CA VAL A 181 -20.11 -11.33 0.56
C VAL A 181 -20.48 -9.98 -0.07
N TRP A 182 -21.39 -9.25 0.57
CA TRP A 182 -22.02 -8.04 0.07
C TRP A 182 -21.33 -6.73 0.49
N ARG A 183 -20.32 -6.80 1.36
CA ARG A 183 -19.59 -5.61 1.87
C ARG A 183 -19.15 -4.65 0.78
N ASP A 184 -18.63 -5.18 -0.33
CA ASP A 184 -18.18 -4.35 -1.46
C ASP A 184 -19.35 -3.71 -2.22
N THR A 185 -20.45 -4.44 -2.40
CA THR A 185 -21.69 -3.94 -3.01
C THR A 185 -22.29 -2.80 -2.18
N VAL A 186 -22.36 -2.97 -0.86
CA VAL A 186 -22.87 -1.94 0.07
C VAL A 186 -21.98 -0.69 0.07
N ARG A 187 -20.66 -0.86 0.10
CA ARG A 187 -19.72 0.28 0.02
C ARG A 187 -19.86 1.06 -1.28
N GLU A 188 -20.02 0.37 -2.40
CA GLU A 188 -20.27 1.02 -3.69
C GLU A 188 -21.63 1.73 -3.74
N PHE A 189 -22.65 1.16 -3.13
CA PHE A 189 -23.97 1.79 -3.03
C PHE A 189 -23.93 3.06 -2.16
N LEU A 190 -23.24 3.03 -1.02
CA LEU A 190 -22.98 4.21 -0.19
C LEU A 190 -22.32 5.35 -0.99
N SER A 191 -21.32 5.02 -1.81
CA SER A 191 -20.67 5.99 -2.69
C SER A 191 -21.65 6.58 -3.72
N VAL A 192 -22.55 5.76 -4.29
CA VAL A 192 -23.61 6.26 -5.17
C VAL A 192 -24.54 7.22 -4.42
N LEU A 193 -25.02 6.86 -3.24
CA LEU A 193 -25.92 7.68 -2.42
C LEU A 193 -25.30 9.04 -2.07
N GLY A 194 -24.01 9.09 -1.73
CA GLY A 194 -23.27 10.34 -1.49
C GLY A 194 -23.11 11.19 -2.76
N SER A 195 -22.90 10.56 -3.92
CA SER A 195 -22.65 11.27 -5.19
C SER A 195 -23.91 11.84 -5.87
N VAL A 196 -25.11 11.36 -5.55
CA VAL A 196 -26.36 11.82 -6.19
C VAL A 196 -26.70 13.26 -5.79
N GLY A 197 -26.24 13.72 -4.62
CA GLY A 197 -26.52 15.07 -4.13
C GLY A 197 -27.99 15.33 -3.77
N ALA A 198 -28.78 14.26 -3.55
CA ALA A 198 -30.18 14.35 -3.14
C ALA A 198 -30.35 14.68 -1.65
N PHE A 199 -29.41 14.26 -0.81
CA PHE A 199 -29.54 14.31 0.65
C PHE A 199 -28.65 15.39 1.26
N ARG A 200 -29.17 16.08 2.28
CA ARG A 200 -28.41 17.05 3.08
C ARG A 200 -27.29 16.34 3.84
N SER A 201 -27.60 15.22 4.49
CA SER A 201 -26.63 14.33 5.13
C SER A 201 -26.86 12.86 4.73
N VAL A 202 -25.79 12.08 4.67
CA VAL A 202 -25.84 10.63 4.47
C VAL A 202 -25.06 9.97 5.60
N GLN A 203 -25.77 9.30 6.51
CA GLN A 203 -25.19 8.55 7.62
C GLN A 203 -25.29 7.05 7.35
N HIS A 204 -24.37 6.26 7.91
CA HIS A 204 -24.49 4.81 7.85
C HIS A 204 -24.17 4.16 9.20
N TRP A 205 -24.90 3.08 9.49
CA TRP A 205 -24.82 2.32 10.73
C TRP A 205 -24.79 0.82 10.44
N LEU A 206 -24.10 0.06 11.27
CA LEU A 206 -24.10 -1.40 11.26
C LEU A 206 -25.13 -1.91 12.27
N LEU A 207 -25.90 -2.92 11.88
CA LEU A 207 -26.90 -3.61 12.69
C LEU A 207 -26.45 -5.07 12.89
N PRO A 208 -25.83 -5.41 14.04
CA PRO A 208 -25.34 -6.76 14.31
C PRO A 208 -26.51 -7.72 14.59
N THR A 209 -27.12 -8.24 13.53
CA THR A 209 -28.40 -8.97 13.62
C THR A 209 -28.28 -10.32 14.35
N GLU A 210 -27.12 -10.97 14.31
CA GLU A 210 -26.86 -12.25 14.99
C GLU A 210 -26.62 -12.08 16.51
N GLU A 211 -26.22 -10.90 16.96
CA GLU A 211 -26.00 -10.60 18.38
C GLU A 211 -27.28 -10.18 19.11
N ILE A 212 -28.36 -9.89 18.37
CA ILE A 212 -29.65 -9.44 18.92
C ILE A 212 -30.20 -10.35 20.03
N PRO A 213 -30.16 -11.70 19.92
CA PRO A 213 -30.63 -12.58 20.98
C PRO A 213 -29.88 -12.39 22.31
N SER A 214 -28.61 -11.97 22.26
CA SER A 214 -27.72 -11.86 23.42
C SER A 214 -27.62 -10.43 23.97
N HIS A 215 -27.64 -9.41 23.10
CA HIS A 215 -27.34 -8.02 23.46
C HIS A 215 -28.48 -7.04 23.17
N GLY A 216 -29.60 -7.50 22.59
CA GLY A 216 -30.68 -6.64 22.14
C GLY A 216 -30.35 -5.86 20.86
N ILE A 217 -31.24 -4.97 20.43
CA ILE A 217 -31.07 -4.21 19.19
C ILE A 217 -30.21 -2.96 19.47
N VAL A 218 -29.02 -2.92 18.89
CA VAL A 218 -28.11 -1.77 18.93
C VAL A 218 -27.64 -1.38 17.53
N LEU A 219 -27.20 -0.14 17.36
CA LEU A 219 -26.55 0.34 16.14
C LEU A 219 -25.10 0.69 16.43
N ARG A 220 -24.20 0.25 15.54
CA ARG A 220 -22.77 0.54 15.64
C ARG A 220 -22.31 1.47 14.53
N PRO A 221 -21.50 2.49 14.85
CA PRO A 221 -20.86 3.26 13.81
C PRO A 221 -19.84 2.37 13.05
N PRO A 222 -19.62 2.63 11.77
CA PRO A 222 -18.53 2.01 11.01
C PRO A 222 -17.18 2.33 11.67
N THR A 223 -16.29 1.34 11.82
CA THR A 223 -14.95 1.55 12.38
C THR A 223 -14.07 2.35 11.40
N VAL A 224 -13.57 3.49 11.86
CA VAL A 224 -12.54 4.27 11.16
C VAL A 224 -11.23 4.09 11.92
N GLY A 225 -10.41 3.12 11.49
CA GLY A 225 -9.06 2.87 12.00
C GLY A 225 -8.96 1.96 13.24
N PRO A 226 -7.78 1.37 13.52
CA PRO A 226 -7.56 0.54 14.69
C PRO A 226 -7.37 1.42 15.93
N GLY A 227 -8.40 1.54 16.78
CA GLY A 227 -8.25 2.12 18.12
C GLY A 227 -9.47 2.87 18.68
N GLU A 228 -10.38 3.37 17.85
CA GLU A 228 -11.56 4.11 18.32
C GLU A 228 -12.85 3.30 18.13
N ARG A 229 -13.22 2.49 19.12
CA ARG A 229 -14.59 1.97 19.24
C ARG A 229 -15.47 3.06 19.85
N ARG A 230 -16.22 3.81 19.03
CA ARG A 230 -17.38 4.56 19.53
C ARG A 230 -18.45 3.55 19.95
N GLY A 231 -18.92 3.65 21.20
CA GLY A 231 -19.84 2.68 21.80
C GLY A 231 -21.19 2.54 21.07
N ASP A 232 -21.84 1.41 21.31
CA ASP A 232 -23.17 1.03 20.80
C ASP A 232 -24.22 2.15 21.04
N ARG A 233 -25.06 2.41 20.04
CA ARG A 233 -26.08 3.47 20.03
C ARG A 233 -27.49 2.91 19.95
N SER A 234 -28.46 3.68 20.44
CA SER A 234 -29.87 3.27 20.41
C SER A 234 -30.43 3.40 18.98
N PRO A 235 -31.14 2.39 18.46
CA PRO A 235 -31.85 2.47 17.18
C PRO A 235 -32.89 3.60 17.09
N LEU A 236 -33.32 4.12 18.25
CA LEU A 236 -34.28 5.23 18.33
C LEU A 236 -33.66 6.60 18.03
N GLU A 237 -32.32 6.74 18.05
CA GLU A 237 -31.62 7.99 17.71
C GLU A 237 -31.81 8.39 16.23
N ILE A 238 -32.16 7.41 15.38
CA ILE A 238 -32.45 7.65 13.96
C ILE A 238 -33.83 8.28 13.78
N VAL A 239 -34.76 8.14 14.74
CA VAL A 239 -36.13 8.66 14.60
C VAL A 239 -36.10 10.19 14.55
N ASP A 240 -36.51 10.74 13.41
CA ASP A 240 -36.62 12.18 13.19
C ASP A 240 -38.09 12.61 13.20
N PRO A 241 -38.54 13.37 14.23
CA PRO A 241 -39.92 13.83 14.31
C PRO A 241 -40.29 14.83 13.21
N THR A 242 -39.33 15.40 12.47
CA THR A 242 -39.61 16.33 11.37
C THR A 242 -40.06 15.64 10.08
N GLY A 243 -39.94 14.30 10.00
CA GLY A 243 -40.33 13.50 8.84
C GLY A 243 -39.46 13.72 7.59
N ARG A 244 -38.27 14.32 7.74
CA ARG A 244 -37.34 14.62 6.64
C ARG A 244 -36.24 13.59 6.49
N ARG A 245 -36.25 12.53 7.30
CA ARG A 245 -35.24 11.46 7.25
C ARG A 245 -35.79 10.21 6.57
N ILE A 246 -35.05 9.74 5.59
CA ILE A 246 -35.26 8.43 4.95
C ILE A 246 -34.36 7.40 5.65
N VAL A 247 -34.91 6.23 5.91
CA VAL A 247 -34.14 5.07 6.37
C VAL A 247 -34.14 4.00 5.28
N LEU A 248 -32.94 3.64 4.81
CA LEU A 248 -32.74 2.47 3.95
C LEU A 248 -32.07 1.37 4.76
N VAL A 249 -32.63 0.16 4.73
CA VAL A 249 -32.03 -1.01 5.38
C VAL A 249 -31.47 -1.95 4.32
N ALA A 250 -30.14 -2.08 4.23
CA ALA A 250 -29.49 -2.99 3.30
C ALA A 250 -29.20 -4.33 3.99
N SER A 251 -29.86 -5.40 3.54
CA SER A 251 -29.77 -6.73 4.15
C SER A 251 -30.06 -7.82 3.10
N ASP A 252 -29.57 -9.02 3.36
CA ASP A 252 -30.01 -10.25 2.69
C ASP A 252 -31.24 -10.89 3.37
N CYS A 253 -31.60 -10.42 4.56
CA CYS A 253 -32.70 -10.84 5.42
C CYS A 253 -32.73 -12.33 5.74
N VAL A 254 -31.56 -12.92 5.95
CA VAL A 254 -31.44 -14.36 6.26
C VAL A 254 -31.19 -14.63 7.73
N SER A 255 -30.67 -13.65 8.48
CA SER A 255 -30.44 -13.79 9.92
C SER A 255 -31.73 -14.18 10.68
N PRO A 256 -31.67 -15.07 11.69
CA PRO A 256 -32.84 -15.53 12.45
C PRO A 256 -33.69 -14.40 13.05
N SER A 257 -33.06 -13.26 13.38
CA SER A 257 -33.69 -12.06 13.93
C SER A 257 -34.66 -11.36 12.97
N TRP A 258 -34.68 -11.77 11.70
CA TRP A 258 -35.70 -11.34 10.73
C TRP A 258 -36.98 -12.19 10.82
N ALA A 259 -36.88 -13.43 11.32
CA ALA A 259 -38.01 -14.37 11.39
C ALA A 259 -38.82 -14.26 12.68
N ASP A 260 -38.19 -13.81 13.78
CA ASP A 260 -38.81 -13.70 15.11
C ASP A 260 -39.69 -12.45 15.31
N GLY A 261 -39.78 -11.60 14.28
CA GLY A 261 -40.55 -10.35 14.28
C GLY A 261 -39.90 -9.19 15.06
N THR A 262 -38.70 -9.38 15.63
CA THR A 262 -37.98 -8.35 16.39
C THR A 262 -37.56 -7.18 15.50
N LEU A 263 -36.96 -7.47 14.36
CA LEU A 263 -36.61 -6.44 13.37
C LEU A 263 -37.84 -5.86 12.67
N GLY A 264 -38.93 -6.63 12.55
CA GLY A 264 -40.22 -6.12 12.10
C GLY A 264 -40.71 -4.96 12.98
N ARG A 265 -40.67 -5.10 14.31
CA ARG A 265 -41.05 -4.02 15.24
C ARG A 265 -40.19 -2.77 15.05
N LEU A 266 -38.90 -2.92 14.80
CA LEU A 266 -37.99 -1.80 14.53
C LEU A 266 -38.36 -1.06 13.24
N LEU A 267 -38.60 -1.79 12.15
CA LEU A 267 -39.07 -1.22 10.89
C LEU A 267 -40.40 -0.48 11.05
N ARG A 268 -41.31 -1.01 11.89
CA ARG A 268 -42.58 -0.34 12.23
C ARG A 268 -42.31 1.01 12.89
N THR A 269 -41.45 1.04 13.90
CA THR A 269 -41.09 2.28 14.63
C THR A 269 -40.51 3.34 13.71
N TRP A 270 -39.57 2.97 12.84
CA TRP A 270 -39.02 3.91 11.85
C TRP A 270 -40.07 4.35 10.82
N GLY A 271 -40.91 3.41 10.34
CA GLY A 271 -41.95 3.65 9.35
C GLY A 271 -43.12 4.52 9.84
N GLN A 272 -43.25 4.73 11.15
CA GLN A 272 -44.20 5.68 11.73
C GLN A 272 -43.74 7.13 11.59
N SER A 273 -42.43 7.37 11.54
CA SER A 273 -41.84 8.71 11.56
C SER A 273 -41.39 9.20 10.19
N GLY A 274 -41.05 8.30 9.27
CA GLY A 274 -40.62 8.68 7.92
C GLY A 274 -40.63 7.52 6.92
N PRO A 275 -40.17 7.78 5.68
CA PRO A 275 -40.05 6.76 4.64
C PRO A 275 -38.99 5.72 4.99
N VAL A 276 -39.37 4.45 4.98
CA VAL A 276 -38.47 3.31 5.22
C VAL A 276 -38.57 2.34 4.04
N ALA A 277 -37.43 1.89 3.52
CA ALA A 277 -37.42 0.80 2.54
C ALA A 277 -36.28 -0.18 2.83
N LEU A 278 -36.53 -1.44 2.48
CA LEU A 278 -35.57 -2.51 2.63
C LEU A 278 -34.91 -2.78 1.28
N VAL A 279 -33.60 -2.59 1.20
CA VAL A 279 -32.78 -2.91 0.02
C VAL A 279 -32.31 -4.35 0.16
N GLN A 280 -33.01 -5.24 -0.52
CA GLN A 280 -32.74 -6.67 -0.53
C GLN A 280 -31.61 -6.98 -1.50
N LEU A 281 -30.51 -7.50 -0.96
CA LEU A 281 -29.28 -7.78 -1.72
C LEU A 281 -29.32 -9.13 -2.43
N LEU A 282 -30.18 -10.05 -1.99
CA LEU A 282 -30.45 -11.28 -2.72
C LEU A 282 -31.17 -11.00 -4.04
N PRO A 283 -30.88 -11.75 -5.12
CA PRO A 283 -31.68 -11.69 -6.34
C PRO A 283 -33.14 -12.06 -6.08
N ARG A 284 -34.07 -11.45 -6.82
CA ARG A 284 -35.53 -11.65 -6.60
C ARG A 284 -35.99 -13.11 -6.48
N ARG A 285 -35.41 -14.02 -7.28
CA ARG A 285 -35.74 -15.47 -7.24
C ARG A 285 -35.43 -16.15 -5.89
N MET A 286 -34.61 -15.52 -5.05
CA MET A 286 -34.17 -16.05 -3.75
C MET A 286 -34.87 -15.36 -2.58
N TRP A 287 -35.78 -14.41 -2.81
CA TRP A 287 -36.46 -13.71 -1.71
C TRP A 287 -37.36 -14.65 -0.91
N GLU A 288 -37.91 -15.69 -1.54
CA GLU A 288 -38.65 -16.77 -0.87
C GLU A 288 -37.78 -17.61 0.09
N GLN A 289 -36.46 -17.51 -0.03
CA GLN A 289 -35.50 -18.18 0.86
C GLN A 289 -35.07 -17.28 2.03
N SER A 290 -35.41 -15.99 1.99
CA SER A 290 -35.20 -15.07 3.09
C SER A 290 -36.27 -15.24 4.16
N ALA A 291 -36.05 -14.68 5.35
CA ALA A 291 -37.05 -14.65 6.40
C ALA A 291 -38.19 -13.63 6.14
N LEU A 292 -38.16 -12.91 5.01
CA LEU A 292 -39.19 -11.94 4.66
C LEU A 292 -40.41 -12.62 4.03
N SER A 293 -41.59 -12.34 4.58
CA SER A 293 -42.85 -12.51 3.85
C SER A 293 -43.07 -11.29 2.97
N VAL A 294 -43.08 -11.51 1.65
CA VAL A 294 -43.21 -10.45 0.63
C VAL A 294 -44.53 -10.60 -0.14
N HIS A 295 -45.19 -9.49 -0.39
CA HIS A 295 -46.52 -9.41 -1.00
C HIS A 295 -46.52 -8.42 -2.16
N ASP A 296 -47.28 -8.73 -3.22
CA ASP A 296 -47.51 -7.81 -4.33
C ASP A 296 -48.55 -6.77 -3.93
N VAL A 297 -48.16 -5.50 -3.94
CA VAL A 297 -49.00 -4.39 -3.47
C VAL A 297 -48.91 -3.19 -4.39
N ARG A 298 -50.00 -2.43 -4.46
CA ARG A 298 -50.04 -1.09 -5.02
C ARG A 298 -49.95 -0.08 -3.89
N LEU A 299 -48.87 0.71 -3.89
CA LEU A 299 -48.64 1.78 -2.92
C LEU A 299 -49.14 3.10 -3.49
N GLY A 300 -49.80 3.89 -2.66
CA GLY A 300 -50.22 5.25 -2.96
C GLY A 300 -49.69 6.24 -1.94
N THR A 301 -49.39 7.46 -2.40
CA THR A 301 -48.98 8.58 -1.56
C THR A 301 -49.85 9.81 -1.80
N GLU A 302 -50.13 10.56 -0.73
CA GLU A 302 -50.89 11.82 -0.78
C GLU A 302 -49.96 13.04 -0.82
N ALA A 303 -48.70 12.89 -0.40
CA ALA A 303 -47.72 13.97 -0.36
C ALA A 303 -46.27 13.44 -0.44
N PRO A 304 -45.28 14.28 -0.82
CA PRO A 304 -43.87 13.93 -0.77
C PRO A 304 -43.40 13.60 0.66
N GLY A 305 -42.60 12.55 0.80
CA GLY A 305 -41.92 12.19 2.06
C GLY A 305 -42.83 11.65 3.15
N VAL A 306 -44.03 11.16 2.82
CA VAL A 306 -44.95 10.60 3.81
C VAL A 306 -44.35 9.38 4.53
N PRO A 307 -44.59 9.23 5.85
CA PRO A 307 -44.22 8.01 6.56
C PRO A 307 -44.94 6.78 5.99
N ASN A 308 -44.31 5.61 6.10
CA ASN A 308 -44.89 4.35 5.63
C ASN A 308 -46.26 4.05 6.27
N ALA A 309 -46.49 4.49 7.51
CA ALA A 309 -47.78 4.36 8.19
C ALA A 309 -48.95 5.11 7.49
N ARG A 310 -48.65 6.05 6.60
CA ARG A 310 -49.63 6.85 5.85
C ARG A 310 -49.70 6.49 4.36
N LEU A 311 -48.97 5.48 3.92
CA LEU A 311 -49.09 4.99 2.55
C LEU A 311 -50.42 4.27 2.36
N ALA A 312 -51.14 4.59 1.28
CA ALA A 312 -52.31 3.83 0.88
C ALA A 312 -51.84 2.50 0.29
N VAL A 313 -52.43 1.38 0.71
CA VAL A 313 -52.02 0.04 0.28
C VAL A 313 -53.22 -0.68 -0.30
N THR A 314 -53.11 -1.08 -1.58
CA THR A 314 -54.07 -1.98 -2.22
C THR A 314 -53.36 -3.30 -2.51
N PRO A 315 -53.75 -4.43 -1.89
CA PRO A 315 -53.14 -5.73 -2.19
C PRO A 315 -53.46 -6.12 -3.64
N LEU A 316 -52.45 -6.61 -4.36
CA LEU A 316 -52.58 -7.16 -5.71
C LEU A 316 -52.61 -8.69 -5.72
N ASP A 317 -52.20 -9.31 -4.61
CA ASP A 317 -52.30 -10.73 -4.36
C ASP A 317 -53.58 -11.08 -3.56
N SER A 318 -53.79 -12.39 -3.32
CA SER A 318 -54.94 -12.88 -2.56
C SER A 318 -54.84 -12.59 -1.06
N HIS A 319 -53.76 -11.96 -0.59
CA HIS A 319 -53.48 -11.76 0.82
C HIS A 319 -54.02 -10.42 1.29
N ARG A 320 -54.96 -10.43 2.23
CA ARG A 320 -55.49 -9.19 2.80
C ARG A 320 -54.56 -8.71 3.93
N PRO A 321 -54.05 -7.47 3.88
CA PRO A 321 -53.26 -6.93 4.98
C PRO A 321 -54.12 -6.87 6.25
N ALA A 322 -53.51 -7.20 7.40
CA ALA A 322 -54.15 -6.98 8.70
C ALA A 322 -54.50 -5.49 8.86
N GLU A 323 -55.61 -5.17 9.55
CA GLU A 323 -56.24 -3.83 9.59
C GLU A 323 -55.34 -2.68 10.09
N ARG A 324 -54.10 -2.95 10.55
CA ARG A 324 -53.14 -1.95 11.07
C ARG A 324 -51.67 -2.26 10.73
N ALA A 325 -51.40 -3.03 9.69
CA ALA A 325 -50.04 -3.32 9.25
C ALA A 325 -49.37 -2.09 8.61
N ILE A 326 -48.08 -1.87 8.90
CA ILE A 326 -47.26 -0.91 8.15
C ILE A 326 -46.62 -1.64 6.98
N VAL A 327 -46.65 -1.02 5.80
CA VAL A 327 -46.03 -1.55 4.60
C VAL A 327 -44.58 -1.07 4.50
N VAL A 328 -43.65 -1.97 4.20
CA VAL A 328 -42.24 -1.61 3.96
C VAL A 328 -41.85 -2.11 2.56
N PRO A 329 -41.64 -1.21 1.58
CA PRO A 329 -41.21 -1.59 0.25
C PRO A 329 -39.90 -2.38 0.29
N VAL A 330 -39.85 -3.47 -0.48
CA VAL A 330 -38.65 -4.30 -0.64
C VAL A 330 -38.09 -4.06 -2.03
N LEU A 331 -36.88 -3.52 -2.09
CA LEU A 331 -36.22 -3.03 -3.30
C LEU A 331 -35.04 -3.92 -3.64
N GLU A 332 -34.97 -4.40 -4.88
CA GLU A 332 -33.71 -4.92 -5.41
C GLU A 332 -32.77 -3.74 -5.71
N LEU A 333 -31.46 -3.97 -5.66
CA LEU A 333 -30.45 -2.98 -6.00
C LEU A 333 -30.33 -2.77 -7.53
N ASP A 334 -31.45 -2.38 -8.16
CA ASP A 334 -31.60 -2.16 -9.60
C ASP A 334 -32.42 -0.87 -9.87
N PRO A 335 -32.08 -0.08 -10.90
CA PRO A 335 -32.81 1.13 -11.27
C PRO A 335 -34.34 0.98 -11.40
N ARG A 336 -34.82 -0.20 -11.83
CA ARG A 336 -36.25 -0.47 -12.00
C ARG A 336 -37.05 -0.48 -10.68
N TRP A 337 -36.36 -0.67 -9.56
CA TRP A 337 -36.97 -0.64 -8.22
C TRP A 337 -36.71 0.70 -7.54
N LEU A 338 -35.46 1.16 -7.54
CA LEU A 338 -35.07 2.40 -6.88
C LEU A 338 -35.67 3.64 -7.53
N GLY A 339 -35.88 3.63 -8.85
CA GLY A 339 -36.42 4.77 -9.60
C GLY A 339 -37.87 5.09 -9.25
N PRO A 340 -38.80 4.14 -9.46
CA PRO A 340 -40.19 4.32 -9.07
C PRO A 340 -40.37 4.57 -7.56
N TRP A 341 -39.58 3.91 -6.71
CA TRP A 341 -39.58 4.22 -5.28
C TRP A 341 -39.17 5.67 -4.99
N ALA A 342 -38.07 6.14 -5.57
CA ALA A 342 -37.61 7.52 -5.42
C ALA A 342 -38.65 8.52 -5.92
N ALA A 343 -39.30 8.24 -7.05
CA ALA A 343 -40.38 9.06 -7.60
C ALA A 343 -41.64 9.06 -6.73
N LEU A 344 -41.97 7.94 -6.08
CA LEU A 344 -43.09 7.86 -5.14
C LEU A 344 -42.80 8.69 -3.89
N VAL A 345 -41.59 8.57 -3.33
CA VAL A 345 -41.18 9.33 -2.14
C VAL A 345 -41.07 10.82 -2.43
N SER A 346 -40.59 11.22 -3.61
CA SER A 346 -40.56 12.63 -4.02
C SER A 346 -41.93 13.20 -4.37
N GLY A 347 -42.94 12.35 -4.56
CA GLY A 347 -44.29 12.70 -5.01
C GLY A 347 -44.38 13.03 -6.50
N GLU A 348 -43.38 12.66 -7.31
CA GLU A 348 -43.45 12.74 -8.78
C GLU A 348 -44.45 11.75 -9.36
N ILE A 349 -44.61 10.59 -8.72
CA ILE A 349 -45.70 9.64 -8.97
C ILE A 349 -46.54 9.48 -7.71
N THR A 350 -47.84 9.26 -7.87
CA THR A 350 -48.77 9.09 -6.76
C THR A 350 -49.05 7.64 -6.43
N VAL A 351 -48.80 6.72 -7.37
CA VAL A 351 -49.09 5.29 -7.24
C VAL A 351 -47.95 4.45 -7.84
N TRP A 352 -47.60 3.34 -7.20
CA TRP A 352 -46.60 2.39 -7.67
C TRP A 352 -46.92 0.94 -7.31
N ASP A 353 -46.95 0.06 -8.31
CA ASP A 353 -47.07 -1.40 -8.14
C ASP A 353 -45.70 -1.99 -7.83
N THR A 354 -45.58 -2.61 -6.67
CA THR A 354 -44.31 -3.10 -6.14
C THR A 354 -44.50 -4.26 -5.18
N VAL A 355 -43.41 -4.66 -4.56
CA VAL A 355 -43.40 -5.70 -3.55
C VAL A 355 -42.99 -5.11 -2.23
N ALA A 356 -43.69 -5.52 -1.19
CA ALA A 356 -43.47 -5.03 0.16
C ALA A 356 -43.64 -6.15 1.18
N THR A 357 -43.01 -5.97 2.33
CA THR A 357 -43.33 -6.77 3.52
C THR A 357 -44.35 -6.01 4.37
N LEU A 358 -45.30 -6.75 4.93
CA LEU A 358 -46.37 -6.22 5.78
C LEU A 358 -46.01 -6.49 7.24
N VAL A 359 -45.84 -5.42 8.01
CA VAL A 359 -45.43 -5.49 9.41
C VAL A 359 -46.63 -5.24 10.33
N PRO A 360 -47.20 -6.28 10.97
CA PRO A 360 -48.39 -6.14 11.81
C PRO A 360 -48.14 -5.32 13.09
N GLU A 361 -49.22 -4.86 13.74
CA GLU A 361 -49.17 -4.06 14.97
C GLU A 361 -48.86 -4.89 16.23
N SER A 362 -49.39 -6.12 16.29
CA SER A 362 -49.13 -7.09 17.33
C SER A 362 -48.52 -8.33 16.68
N PRO A 363 -47.55 -9.02 17.31
CA PRO A 363 -47.07 -10.30 16.81
C PRO A 363 -48.25 -11.27 16.88
N VAL A 364 -48.95 -11.42 15.75
CA VAL A 364 -49.81 -12.59 15.58
C VAL A 364 -48.84 -13.77 15.61
N ALA A 365 -49.15 -14.79 16.40
CA ALA A 365 -48.54 -16.11 16.25
C ALA A 365 -48.98 -16.67 14.89
N VAL A 366 -48.48 -16.06 13.82
CA VAL A 366 -48.54 -16.63 12.49
C VAL A 366 -47.56 -17.79 12.58
N GLU A 367 -48.02 -18.99 12.29
CA GLU A 367 -47.13 -20.07 11.87
C GLU A 367 -46.29 -19.48 10.74
N ALA A 368 -45.08 -19.04 11.07
CA ALA A 368 -44.18 -18.49 10.09
C ALA A 368 -44.06 -19.53 8.98
N PRO A 369 -44.26 -19.19 7.70
CA PRO A 369 -43.62 -19.95 6.64
C PRO A 369 -42.13 -19.68 6.83
N GLY A 370 -41.53 -20.38 7.79
CA GLY A 370 -40.14 -20.16 8.15
C GLY A 370 -39.27 -20.45 6.94
N PRO A 371 -38.14 -19.76 6.75
CA PRO A 371 -37.09 -20.34 5.95
C PRO A 371 -36.74 -21.67 6.62
N ALA A 372 -37.06 -22.78 5.95
CA ALA A 372 -36.88 -24.17 6.41
C ALA A 372 -35.40 -24.57 6.61
N LEU A 373 -34.52 -23.61 6.88
CA LEU A 373 -33.07 -23.78 6.99
C LEU A 373 -32.54 -23.60 8.41
N ALA A 374 -33.29 -23.01 9.34
CA ALA A 374 -32.78 -22.74 10.69
C ALA A 374 -33.21 -23.76 11.77
N ALA A 375 -34.41 -24.34 11.72
CA ALA A 375 -34.91 -25.18 12.81
C ALA A 375 -34.77 -26.71 12.61
N ASP A 376 -34.59 -27.18 11.37
CA ASP A 376 -34.82 -28.60 11.02
C ASP A 376 -33.55 -29.47 10.82
N SER A 377 -32.35 -29.04 11.19
CA SER A 377 -31.13 -29.76 10.73
C SER A 377 -29.98 -29.95 11.71
N VAL A 378 -30.25 -30.07 13.01
CA VAL A 378 -29.25 -30.66 13.93
C VAL A 378 -29.13 -32.19 13.73
N ALA A 379 -30.09 -32.82 13.04
CA ALA A 379 -30.14 -34.27 12.80
C ALA A 379 -30.13 -34.71 11.32
N ALA A 380 -29.85 -33.81 10.37
CA ALA A 380 -29.85 -34.15 8.94
C ALA A 380 -28.49 -34.76 8.51
N THR A 381 -28.53 -35.92 7.86
CA THR A 381 -27.31 -36.56 7.33
C THR A 381 -26.66 -35.70 6.22
N PRO A 382 -25.32 -35.66 6.10
CA PRO A 382 -24.62 -34.86 5.10
C PRO A 382 -25.09 -35.11 3.65
N GLU A 383 -25.41 -36.36 3.32
CA GLU A 383 -25.90 -36.75 1.99
C GLU A 383 -27.29 -36.18 1.71
N LYS A 384 -28.12 -36.00 2.74
CA LYS A 384 -29.44 -35.38 2.61
C LYS A 384 -29.29 -33.88 2.37
N LEU A 385 -28.38 -33.22 3.10
CA LEU A 385 -28.08 -31.80 2.91
C LEU A 385 -27.57 -31.51 1.50
N VAL A 386 -26.62 -32.28 0.99
CA VAL A 386 -26.08 -32.11 -0.38
C VAL A 386 -27.13 -32.44 -1.46
N ARG A 387 -27.97 -33.47 -1.24
CA ARG A 387 -29.07 -33.80 -2.16
C ARG A 387 -30.13 -32.70 -2.21
N ASP A 388 -30.50 -32.14 -1.07
CA ASP A 388 -31.49 -31.06 -0.99
C ASP A 388 -30.93 -29.72 -1.47
N PHE A 389 -29.60 -29.52 -1.38
CA PHE A 389 -28.90 -28.46 -2.07
C PHE A 389 -28.98 -28.63 -3.59
N GLY A 390 -28.64 -29.81 -4.13
CA GLY A 390 -28.68 -30.09 -5.56
C GLY A 390 -30.07 -29.93 -6.21
N LYS A 391 -31.16 -30.07 -5.44
CA LYS A 391 -32.53 -29.79 -5.91
C LYS A 391 -32.88 -28.31 -6.02
N ARG A 392 -32.25 -27.45 -5.19
CA ARG A 392 -32.61 -26.03 -5.02
C ARG A 392 -31.60 -25.07 -5.67
N ALA A 393 -30.34 -25.48 -5.73
CA ALA A 393 -29.25 -24.67 -6.22
C ALA A 393 -29.11 -24.73 -7.74
N SER A 394 -28.60 -23.66 -8.34
CA SER A 394 -28.26 -23.68 -9.76
C SER A 394 -27.15 -24.70 -10.06
N PRO A 395 -27.07 -25.24 -11.29
CA PRO A 395 -25.95 -26.09 -11.69
C PRO A 395 -24.58 -25.41 -11.53
N ALA A 396 -24.53 -24.07 -11.62
CA ALA A 396 -23.31 -23.30 -11.36
C ALA A 396 -22.92 -23.30 -9.88
N ALA A 397 -23.88 -23.14 -8.98
CA ALA A 397 -23.65 -23.19 -7.53
C ALA A 397 -23.23 -24.60 -7.08
N LEU A 398 -23.84 -25.65 -7.62
CA LEU A 398 -23.42 -27.04 -7.33
C LEU A 398 -21.99 -27.33 -7.79
N ARG A 399 -21.63 -26.86 -8.99
CA ARG A 399 -20.23 -26.93 -9.47
C ARG A 399 -19.31 -26.15 -8.54
N LEU A 400 -19.64 -24.90 -8.22
CA LEU A 400 -18.83 -24.07 -7.32
C LEU A 400 -18.62 -24.73 -5.95
N ALA A 401 -19.68 -25.26 -5.32
CA ALA A 401 -19.59 -25.97 -4.05
C ALA A 401 -18.64 -27.19 -4.13
N SER A 402 -18.68 -27.93 -5.23
CA SER A 402 -17.80 -29.08 -5.46
C SER A 402 -16.33 -28.67 -5.59
N HIS A 403 -16.04 -27.53 -6.23
CA HIS A 403 -14.69 -26.98 -6.33
C HIS A 403 -14.21 -26.42 -4.96
N LEU A 404 -15.09 -25.76 -4.23
CA LEU A 404 -14.79 -25.21 -2.89
C LEU A 404 -14.52 -26.29 -1.83
N ALA A 405 -15.06 -27.51 -2.02
CA ALA A 405 -14.81 -28.64 -1.12
C ALA A 405 -13.32 -29.04 -1.04
N GLY A 406 -12.53 -28.74 -2.06
CA GLY A 406 -11.10 -29.03 -2.09
C GLY A 406 -10.18 -27.96 -1.49
N VAL A 407 -10.71 -26.81 -1.04
CA VAL A 407 -9.90 -25.66 -0.64
C VAL A 407 -10.41 -25.00 0.66
N PRO A 408 -9.56 -24.22 1.35
CA PRO A 408 -9.99 -23.46 2.54
C PRO A 408 -11.06 -22.43 2.18
N LEU A 409 -12.11 -22.33 3.00
CA LEU A 409 -13.23 -21.42 2.76
C LEU A 409 -12.96 -20.03 3.35
N SER A 410 -11.93 -19.35 2.85
CA SER A 410 -11.77 -17.91 3.06
C SER A 410 -12.45 -17.15 1.91
N LEU A 411 -13.02 -15.98 2.19
CA LEU A 411 -13.69 -15.18 1.16
C LEU A 411 -12.78 -14.87 -0.06
N PRO A 412 -11.48 -14.54 0.09
CA PRO A 412 -10.58 -14.35 -1.05
C PRO A 412 -10.45 -15.60 -1.92
N VAL A 413 -10.28 -16.78 -1.31
CA VAL A 413 -10.16 -18.07 -2.02
C VAL A 413 -11.47 -18.42 -2.71
N MET A 414 -12.60 -18.22 -2.04
CA MET A 414 -13.91 -18.51 -2.60
C MET A 414 -14.21 -17.67 -3.85
N ARG A 415 -13.84 -16.38 -3.84
CA ARG A 415 -13.99 -15.47 -4.99
C ARG A 415 -13.04 -15.83 -6.14
N LEU A 416 -11.80 -16.23 -5.84
CA LEU A 416 -10.84 -16.71 -6.83
C LEU A 416 -11.38 -17.94 -7.57
N VAL A 417 -11.83 -18.94 -6.82
CA VAL A 417 -12.40 -20.18 -7.38
C VAL A 417 -13.69 -19.89 -8.13
N GLN A 418 -14.56 -19.02 -7.61
CA GLN A 418 -15.76 -18.59 -8.32
C GLN A 418 -15.43 -18.00 -9.69
N GLN A 419 -14.46 -17.09 -9.76
CA GLN A 419 -14.06 -16.45 -11.00
C GLN A 419 -13.52 -17.46 -12.02
N ALA A 420 -12.68 -18.41 -11.57
CA ALA A 420 -12.10 -19.41 -12.45
C ALA A 420 -13.11 -20.46 -12.95
N VAL A 421 -14.05 -20.87 -12.09
CA VAL A 421 -14.99 -21.97 -12.39
C VAL A 421 -16.25 -21.47 -13.10
N CYS A 422 -16.80 -20.33 -12.69
CA CYS A 422 -18.07 -19.83 -13.18
C CYS A 422 -17.92 -18.76 -14.28
N GLY A 423 -16.74 -18.16 -14.42
CA GLY A 423 -16.51 -17.02 -15.33
C GLY A 423 -17.36 -15.77 -14.99
N ASP A 424 -18.06 -15.81 -13.85
CA ASP A 424 -18.96 -14.76 -13.38
C ASP A 424 -18.43 -14.22 -12.04
N THR A 425 -18.36 -12.89 -11.94
CA THR A 425 -17.92 -12.17 -10.73
C THR A 425 -19.08 -11.68 -9.89
N ARG A 426 -20.34 -11.96 -10.29
CA ARG A 426 -21.53 -11.59 -9.53
C ARG A 426 -21.61 -12.41 -8.24
N PRO A 427 -21.89 -11.80 -7.08
CA PRO A 427 -22.03 -12.51 -5.80
C PRO A 427 -23.04 -13.67 -5.82
N SER A 428 -24.05 -13.65 -6.70
CA SER A 428 -25.23 -14.52 -6.63
C SER A 428 -24.95 -16.02 -6.64
N VAL A 429 -23.93 -16.52 -7.35
CA VAL A 429 -23.62 -17.96 -7.37
C VAL A 429 -22.95 -18.39 -6.06
N LEU A 430 -22.04 -17.55 -5.54
CA LEU A 430 -21.40 -17.78 -4.26
C LEU A 430 -22.40 -17.67 -3.09
N THR A 431 -23.34 -16.72 -3.19
CA THR A 431 -24.50 -16.60 -2.31
C THR A 431 -25.32 -17.90 -2.30
N GLU A 432 -25.63 -18.50 -3.46
CA GLU A 432 -26.36 -19.78 -3.46
C GLU A 432 -25.63 -20.90 -2.69
N VAL A 433 -24.29 -20.93 -2.69
CA VAL A 433 -23.52 -21.91 -1.90
C VAL A 433 -23.55 -21.60 -0.41
N LEU A 434 -23.34 -20.33 -0.04
CA LEU A 434 -23.27 -19.90 1.36
C LEU A 434 -24.63 -19.94 2.07
N PHE A 435 -25.73 -19.80 1.35
CA PHE A 435 -27.08 -19.59 1.93
C PHE A 435 -27.94 -20.86 1.99
N THR A 436 -27.35 -22.03 1.74
CA THR A 436 -28.09 -23.31 1.68
C THR A 436 -27.92 -24.19 2.92
N GLY A 437 -27.26 -23.65 3.96
CA GLY A 437 -26.99 -24.36 5.22
C GLY A 437 -25.87 -25.40 5.11
N LEU A 438 -25.16 -25.46 3.98
CA LEU A 438 -23.98 -26.33 3.80
C LEU A 438 -22.73 -25.79 4.50
N VAL A 439 -22.61 -24.47 4.59
CA VAL A 439 -21.47 -23.76 5.17
C VAL A 439 -21.89 -23.10 6.47
N THR A 440 -21.03 -23.16 7.48
CA THR A 440 -21.21 -22.54 8.81
C THR A 440 -19.96 -21.75 9.18
N ARG A 441 -20.06 -20.84 10.15
CA ARG A 441 -18.88 -20.18 10.71
C ARG A 441 -18.06 -21.20 11.51
N ALA A 442 -16.74 -21.16 11.43
CA ALA A 442 -15.87 -21.87 12.37
C ALA A 442 -16.10 -21.29 13.78
N SER A 443 -16.19 -22.14 14.82
CA SER A 443 -16.52 -21.72 16.19
C SER A 443 -15.53 -20.67 16.73
N GLU A 444 -15.99 -19.79 17.62
CA GLU A 444 -15.16 -18.73 18.23
C GLU A 444 -13.91 -19.28 18.93
N ASP A 445 -13.99 -20.48 19.54
CA ASP A 445 -12.84 -21.19 20.14
C ASP A 445 -11.70 -21.52 19.13
N ALA A 446 -12.01 -21.60 17.83
CA ALA A 446 -11.03 -21.82 16.76
C ALA A 446 -10.53 -20.49 16.13
N ALA A 447 -11.32 -19.41 16.25
CA ALA A 447 -10.95 -18.09 15.79
C ALA A 447 -9.90 -17.44 16.72
N ASP A 448 -10.02 -17.63 18.03
CA ASP A 448 -9.02 -17.16 19.01
C ASP A 448 -7.68 -17.93 18.90
N ALA A 449 -7.75 -19.22 18.53
CA ALA A 449 -6.55 -20.01 18.24
C ALA A 449 -5.83 -19.58 16.94
N ALA A 450 -6.58 -19.09 15.94
CA ALA A 450 -6.04 -18.56 14.69
C ALA A 450 -5.44 -17.14 14.85
N ASP A 451 -6.03 -16.30 15.70
CA ASP A 451 -5.48 -14.97 16.03
C ASP A 451 -4.19 -15.05 16.87
N THR A 452 -4.03 -16.11 17.67
CA THR A 452 -2.79 -16.35 18.45
C THR A 452 -1.63 -16.83 17.57
N ALA A 453 -1.93 -17.34 16.37
CA ALA A 453 -0.95 -17.92 15.46
C ALA A 453 -0.47 -16.98 14.34
N GLY A 454 -0.68 -15.66 14.39
CA GLY A 454 -0.03 -14.69 13.48
C GLY A 454 -0.01 -15.00 11.97
N HIS A 455 -0.95 -15.82 11.46
CA HIS A 455 -1.00 -16.25 10.06
C HIS A 455 -2.22 -15.62 9.37
N GLU A 456 -2.17 -14.29 9.21
CA GLU A 456 -3.24 -13.45 8.64
C GLU A 456 -3.60 -13.74 7.18
N VAL A 457 -2.78 -14.52 6.46
CA VAL A 457 -2.89 -14.70 5.00
C VAL A 457 -4.20 -15.38 4.58
N LEU A 458 -4.72 -16.29 5.42
CA LEU A 458 -5.95 -17.05 5.20
C LEU A 458 -6.75 -17.25 6.50
N SER A 459 -7.10 -16.17 7.21
CA SER A 459 -8.13 -16.29 8.26
C SER A 459 -9.38 -16.95 7.67
N VAL A 460 -9.81 -18.07 8.23
CA VAL A 460 -10.91 -18.90 7.73
C VAL A 460 -12.15 -18.67 8.60
N PRO A 461 -13.04 -17.74 8.21
CA PRO A 461 -14.29 -17.54 8.93
C PRO A 461 -15.35 -18.61 8.63
N PHE A 462 -15.17 -19.45 7.60
CA PHE A 462 -16.18 -20.41 7.15
C PHE A 462 -15.66 -21.84 7.07
N ASP A 463 -16.50 -22.83 7.36
CA ASP A 463 -16.25 -24.23 7.03
C ASP A 463 -17.53 -24.95 6.61
N PHE A 464 -17.43 -26.08 5.91
CA PHE A 464 -18.59 -26.93 5.65
C PHE A 464 -19.08 -27.58 6.94
N ARG A 465 -20.38 -27.84 7.03
CA ARG A 465 -20.91 -28.70 8.09
C ARG A 465 -20.21 -30.08 8.06
N PRO A 466 -20.03 -30.73 9.23
CA PRO A 466 -19.35 -32.01 9.30
C PRO A 466 -19.89 -33.02 8.29
N GLY A 467 -19.01 -33.66 7.51
CA GLY A 467 -19.36 -34.68 6.51
C GLY A 467 -19.81 -34.15 5.13
N VAL A 468 -20.12 -32.85 4.99
CA VAL A 468 -20.58 -32.29 3.70
C VAL A 468 -19.44 -32.19 2.69
N ARG A 469 -18.22 -31.90 3.17
CA ARG A 469 -17.02 -31.75 2.33
C ARG A 469 -16.69 -33.05 1.60
N GLU A 470 -16.76 -34.18 2.28
CA GLU A 470 -16.48 -35.51 1.75
C GLU A 470 -17.48 -35.94 0.68
N VAL A 471 -18.77 -35.64 0.91
CA VAL A 471 -19.83 -35.91 -0.08
C VAL A 471 -19.63 -35.07 -1.35
N LEU A 472 -19.29 -33.78 -1.21
CA LEU A 472 -19.03 -32.90 -2.35
C LEU A 472 -17.76 -33.28 -3.11
N LEU A 473 -16.68 -33.68 -2.41
CA LEU A 473 -15.47 -34.20 -3.04
C LEU A 473 -15.74 -35.48 -3.84
N GLY A 474 -16.62 -36.35 -3.33
CA GLY A 474 -17.03 -37.57 -4.04
C GLY A 474 -17.86 -37.33 -5.30
N MET A 475 -18.48 -36.15 -5.42
CA MET A 475 -19.22 -35.72 -6.62
C MET A 475 -18.32 -35.01 -7.65
N ALA A 476 -17.15 -34.51 -7.25
CA ALA A 476 -16.23 -33.78 -8.12
C ALA A 476 -15.35 -34.74 -8.94
N ARG A 477 -15.01 -34.35 -10.18
CA ARG A 477 -14.02 -35.13 -10.95
C ARG A 477 -12.63 -34.87 -10.40
N ARG A 478 -11.79 -35.90 -10.39
CA ARG A 478 -10.39 -35.81 -9.94
C ARG A 478 -9.62 -34.65 -10.58
N THR A 479 -9.79 -34.44 -11.88
CA THR A 479 -9.14 -33.36 -12.63
C THR A 479 -9.58 -31.97 -12.16
N GLN A 480 -10.85 -31.81 -11.77
CA GLN A 480 -11.41 -30.54 -11.32
C GLN A 480 -10.86 -30.14 -9.94
N VAL A 481 -10.75 -31.09 -9.02
CA VAL A 481 -10.17 -30.85 -7.69
C VAL A 481 -8.69 -30.46 -7.81
N LEU A 482 -7.91 -31.19 -8.64
CA LEU A 482 -6.50 -30.87 -8.87
C LEU A 482 -6.30 -29.51 -9.55
N GLN A 483 -7.14 -29.14 -10.52
CA GLN A 483 -7.09 -27.80 -11.14
C GLN A 483 -7.38 -26.69 -10.13
N THR A 484 -8.33 -26.92 -9.21
CA THR A 484 -8.68 -25.93 -8.18
C THR A 484 -7.56 -25.79 -7.17
N LEU A 485 -6.96 -26.91 -6.75
CA LEU A 485 -5.80 -26.91 -5.88
C LEU A 485 -4.62 -26.18 -6.55
N SER A 486 -4.32 -26.45 -7.83
CA SER A 486 -3.28 -25.73 -8.57
C SER A 486 -3.49 -24.22 -8.54
N LEU A 487 -4.70 -23.77 -8.88
CA LEU A 487 -5.06 -22.36 -8.89
C LEU A 487 -4.88 -21.69 -7.52
N VAL A 488 -5.32 -22.36 -6.44
CA VAL A 488 -5.23 -21.79 -5.10
C VAL A 488 -3.80 -21.86 -4.56
N THR A 489 -3.05 -22.91 -4.88
CA THR A 489 -1.63 -23.05 -4.53
C THR A 489 -0.79 -21.99 -5.21
N GLU A 490 -0.97 -21.76 -6.52
CA GLU A 490 -0.29 -20.70 -7.27
C GLU A 490 -0.62 -19.32 -6.68
N TRP A 491 -1.89 -19.04 -6.42
CA TRP A 491 -2.31 -17.78 -5.81
C TRP A 491 -1.78 -17.60 -4.37
N LEU A 492 -1.73 -18.67 -3.58
CA LEU A 492 -1.21 -18.64 -2.22
C LEU A 492 0.30 -18.42 -2.21
N PHE A 493 1.04 -19.12 -3.06
CA PHE A 493 2.48 -18.98 -3.16
C PHE A 493 2.88 -17.62 -3.75
N ASP A 494 2.17 -17.07 -4.74
CA ASP A 494 2.34 -15.66 -5.16
C ASP A 494 2.15 -14.67 -3.99
N ARG A 495 1.24 -14.99 -3.07
CA ARG A 495 0.97 -14.16 -1.90
C ARG A 495 2.00 -14.32 -0.79
N LEU A 496 2.55 -15.52 -0.60
CA LEU A 496 3.63 -15.82 0.34
C LEU A 496 5.01 -15.36 -0.20
N GLN A 497 5.18 -15.27 -1.52
CA GLN A 497 6.34 -14.68 -2.18
C GLN A 497 6.51 -13.21 -1.81
N ARG A 498 5.40 -12.46 -1.70
CA ARG A 498 5.40 -11.08 -1.17
C ARG A 498 5.78 -10.97 0.31
N SER A 499 5.91 -12.10 1.02
CA SER A 499 6.45 -12.22 2.37
C SER A 499 7.81 -12.95 2.43
N GLY A 500 8.48 -13.17 1.29
CA GLY A 500 9.89 -13.58 1.24
C GLY A 500 10.19 -15.10 1.14
N THR A 501 9.31 -15.93 0.57
CA THR A 501 9.61 -17.36 0.28
C THR A 501 9.85 -17.64 -1.21
N PRO A 502 10.79 -18.53 -1.58
CA PRO A 502 11.15 -18.79 -2.98
C PRO A 502 10.08 -19.57 -3.77
N THR A 503 10.19 -19.49 -5.10
CA THR A 503 9.27 -20.03 -6.12
C THR A 503 9.00 -21.52 -5.92
N THR A 504 7.77 -21.84 -5.54
CA THR A 504 7.25 -23.21 -5.52
C THR A 504 5.92 -23.23 -6.26
N ASP A 505 5.74 -24.22 -7.13
CA ASP A 505 4.52 -24.42 -7.90
C ASP A 505 3.70 -25.58 -7.32
N PHE A 506 2.44 -25.74 -7.73
CA PHE A 506 1.62 -26.89 -7.33
C PHE A 506 2.24 -28.25 -7.69
N THR A 507 3.01 -28.30 -8.78
CA THR A 507 3.82 -29.47 -9.17
C THR A 507 4.94 -29.78 -8.17
N ALA A 508 5.55 -28.77 -7.56
CA ALA A 508 6.54 -28.94 -6.49
C ALA A 508 5.88 -29.50 -5.22
N LEU A 509 4.68 -29.01 -4.89
CA LEU A 509 3.88 -29.52 -3.78
C LEU A 509 3.49 -31.00 -4.00
N LEU A 510 2.99 -31.36 -5.18
CA LEU A 510 2.64 -32.75 -5.53
C LEU A 510 3.84 -33.69 -5.56
N SER A 511 5.04 -33.17 -5.83
CA SER A 511 6.30 -33.92 -5.81
C SER A 511 6.88 -34.11 -4.41
N GLY A 512 6.25 -33.52 -3.38
CA GLY A 512 6.71 -33.60 -1.99
C GLY A 512 7.97 -32.79 -1.71
N GLU A 513 8.22 -31.72 -2.47
CA GLU A 513 9.37 -30.85 -2.26
C GLU A 513 9.28 -30.15 -0.89
N ALA A 514 10.36 -30.23 -0.10
CA ALA A 514 10.34 -29.80 1.30
C ALA A 514 10.02 -28.30 1.47
N THR A 515 10.45 -27.47 0.52
CA THR A 515 10.17 -26.03 0.43
C THR A 515 8.68 -25.75 0.21
N ALA A 516 8.06 -26.43 -0.75
CA ALA A 516 6.65 -26.30 -1.09
C ALA A 516 5.74 -26.83 0.02
N VAL A 517 6.10 -27.96 0.62
CA VAL A 517 5.39 -28.54 1.77
C VAL A 517 5.53 -27.64 3.00
N GLY A 518 6.71 -27.07 3.24
CA GLY A 518 6.95 -26.10 4.32
C GLY A 518 6.14 -24.81 4.16
N ALA A 519 6.08 -24.26 2.94
CA ALA A 519 5.28 -23.08 2.62
C ALA A 519 3.77 -23.35 2.69
N ALA A 520 3.31 -24.56 2.36
CA ALA A 520 1.92 -24.95 2.58
C ALA A 520 1.60 -25.09 4.07
N ARG A 521 2.52 -25.66 4.87
CA ARG A 521 2.38 -25.85 6.33
C ARG A 521 2.41 -24.54 7.13
N SER A 522 3.09 -23.52 6.62
CA SER A 522 3.05 -22.18 7.23
C SER A 522 1.67 -21.52 7.12
N VAL A 523 0.75 -22.10 6.35
CA VAL A 523 -0.65 -21.71 6.33
C VAL A 523 -1.51 -22.91 6.72
N GLN A 524 -1.58 -23.18 8.03
CA GLN A 524 -2.23 -24.37 8.60
C GLN A 524 -3.62 -24.69 8.04
N PRO A 525 -4.56 -23.74 7.91
CA PRO A 525 -5.88 -24.05 7.32
C PRO A 525 -5.80 -24.55 5.88
N PHE A 526 -4.80 -24.10 5.11
CA PHE A 526 -4.53 -24.57 3.76
C PHE A 526 -3.94 -25.98 3.72
N ALA A 527 -2.96 -26.26 4.59
CA ALA A 527 -2.34 -27.58 4.67
C ALA A 527 -3.35 -28.68 5.02
N THR A 528 -4.20 -28.46 6.03
CA THR A 528 -5.20 -29.42 6.50
C THR A 528 -6.24 -29.74 5.41
N VAL A 529 -6.82 -28.73 4.77
CA VAL A 529 -7.85 -28.95 3.74
C VAL A 529 -7.24 -29.57 2.48
N THR A 530 -6.02 -29.18 2.11
CA THR A 530 -5.31 -29.78 0.97
C THR A 530 -5.00 -31.26 1.22
N ALA A 531 -4.58 -31.62 2.44
CA ALA A 531 -4.37 -33.01 2.84
C ALA A 531 -5.65 -33.85 2.73
N GLN A 532 -6.79 -33.35 3.23
CA GLN A 532 -8.09 -34.01 3.11
C GLN A 532 -8.50 -34.24 1.64
N ALA A 533 -8.33 -33.21 0.80
CA ALA A 533 -8.62 -33.32 -0.63
C ALA A 533 -7.73 -34.35 -1.33
N LEU A 534 -6.42 -34.37 -1.03
CA LEU A 534 -5.45 -35.29 -1.61
C LEU A 534 -5.73 -36.76 -1.24
N ARG A 535 -6.12 -37.03 0.01
CA ARG A 535 -6.54 -38.38 0.46
C ARG A 535 -7.77 -38.88 -0.30
N HIS A 536 -8.74 -38.00 -0.53
CA HIS A 536 -9.95 -38.34 -1.26
C HIS A 536 -9.68 -38.63 -2.74
N LEU A 537 -8.68 -37.99 -3.35
CA LEU A 537 -8.32 -38.20 -4.75
C LEU A 537 -7.67 -39.58 -4.96
N SER A 538 -6.63 -39.95 -4.19
CA SER A 538 -5.97 -41.27 -4.27
C SER A 538 -4.99 -41.53 -3.14
N GLY A 539 -4.87 -42.80 -2.73
CA GLY A 539 -3.90 -43.25 -1.71
C GLY A 539 -2.41 -43.02 -2.03
N GLN A 540 -2.04 -42.74 -3.29
CA GLN A 540 -0.65 -42.38 -3.64
C GLN A 540 -0.19 -41.05 -3.01
N TYR A 541 -1.12 -40.17 -2.62
CA TYR A 541 -0.81 -38.91 -1.95
C TYR A 541 -0.87 -38.99 -0.42
N GLU A 542 -1.08 -40.18 0.15
CA GLU A 542 -1.21 -40.36 1.61
C GLU A 542 0.06 -39.88 2.35
N THR A 543 1.23 -40.11 1.74
CA THR A 543 2.51 -39.68 2.33
C THR A 543 2.62 -38.15 2.36
N LEU A 544 2.20 -37.47 1.28
CA LEU A 544 2.17 -36.01 1.19
C LEU A 544 1.11 -35.40 2.10
N ALA A 545 -0.08 -36.00 2.18
CA ALA A 545 -1.16 -35.56 3.05
C ALA A 545 -0.75 -35.62 4.53
N ARG A 546 -0.05 -36.68 4.95
CA ARG A 546 0.51 -36.80 6.30
C ARG A 546 1.58 -35.74 6.59
N GLN A 547 2.47 -35.47 5.63
CA GLN A 547 3.50 -34.42 5.77
C GLN A 547 2.90 -33.02 5.93
N LEU A 548 1.75 -32.74 5.30
CA LEU A 548 1.05 -31.47 5.39
C LEU A 548 0.33 -31.26 6.74
N GLU A 549 -0.13 -32.33 7.38
CA GLU A 549 -0.86 -32.26 8.65
C GLU A 549 0.04 -32.32 9.90
N GLU A 550 1.32 -32.68 9.74
CA GLU A 550 2.25 -32.64 10.87
C GLU A 550 2.37 -31.18 11.39
N PRO A 551 2.24 -30.95 12.71
CA PRO A 551 2.49 -29.62 13.28
C PRO A 551 3.97 -29.26 13.10
N ALA A 552 4.27 -28.03 12.70
CA ALA A 552 5.64 -27.56 12.57
C ALA A 552 6.33 -27.60 13.96
N PRO A 553 7.57 -28.11 14.09
CA PRO A 553 8.29 -28.07 15.36
C PRO A 553 8.54 -26.61 15.78
N ALA A 554 8.23 -26.32 17.05
CA ALA A 554 8.19 -24.97 17.62
C ALA A 554 9.58 -24.28 17.82
N GLU A 555 10.69 -24.86 17.33
CA GLU A 555 12.06 -24.38 17.60
C GLU A 555 12.89 -24.04 16.35
N ALA A 556 12.28 -23.91 15.17
CA ALA A 556 12.97 -23.44 13.96
C ALA A 556 12.43 -22.08 13.48
N ARG A 557 12.77 -21.00 14.20
CA ARG A 557 12.76 -19.61 13.68
C ARG A 557 14.17 -19.12 13.29
N GLY A 558 15.04 -20.06 12.96
CA GLY A 558 16.34 -19.83 12.34
C GLY A 558 16.32 -20.38 10.93
N THR A 559 16.73 -19.57 9.97
CA THR A 559 16.93 -19.89 8.56
C THR A 559 17.77 -21.19 8.41
N PRO A 560 17.26 -22.25 7.75
CA PRO A 560 18.10 -23.40 7.41
C PRO A 560 19.00 -23.02 6.23
N SER A 561 20.31 -23.05 6.48
CA SER A 561 21.37 -23.01 5.48
C SER A 561 21.22 -24.20 4.52
N ALA A 562 21.04 -23.91 3.23
CA ALA A 562 20.85 -24.93 2.20
C ALA A 562 22.21 -25.41 1.65
N VAL A 563 22.58 -26.63 2.04
CA VAL A 563 23.53 -27.46 1.29
C VAL A 563 22.87 -27.81 -0.04
N THR A 564 23.38 -27.26 -1.15
CA THR A 564 22.92 -27.53 -2.50
C THR A 564 23.60 -28.75 -3.09
N GLY A 565 22.82 -29.81 -3.34
CA GLY A 565 23.14 -30.82 -4.36
C GLY A 565 22.52 -30.39 -5.71
N PRO A 566 23.12 -30.75 -6.87
CA PRO A 566 22.73 -30.18 -8.14
C PRO A 566 21.49 -30.86 -8.72
N VAL A 567 20.49 -30.05 -9.13
CA VAL A 567 19.48 -30.43 -10.13
C VAL A 567 19.51 -29.36 -11.23
N ALA A 568 19.78 -29.80 -12.46
CA ALA A 568 19.80 -28.98 -13.67
C ALA A 568 18.36 -28.70 -14.16
N GLY A 569 17.98 -27.54 -14.71
CA GLY A 569 18.69 -26.28 -14.87
C GLY A 569 17.72 -25.21 -15.40
N THR A 570 17.73 -24.06 -14.72
CA THR A 570 17.53 -22.71 -15.26
C THR A 570 18.55 -21.88 -14.51
N LYS A 571 19.63 -21.43 -15.18
CA LYS A 571 20.73 -20.70 -14.53
C LYS A 571 20.14 -19.43 -13.91
N THR A 572 20.24 -19.29 -12.58
CA THR A 572 20.19 -17.99 -11.91
C THR A 572 21.66 -17.59 -11.71
N PRO A 573 22.13 -16.41 -12.16
CA PRO A 573 23.51 -16.00 -11.96
C PRO A 573 23.74 -15.84 -10.46
N ALA A 574 24.87 -16.37 -9.97
CA ALA A 574 25.33 -16.06 -8.63
C ALA A 574 25.80 -14.60 -8.63
N VAL A 575 24.98 -13.71 -8.08
CA VAL A 575 25.34 -12.30 -7.85
C VAL A 575 25.99 -12.19 -6.48
N SER A 576 27.26 -11.80 -6.42
CA SER A 576 27.96 -11.45 -5.18
C SER A 576 27.94 -9.95 -4.93
N GLY A 577 27.86 -9.55 -3.66
CA GLY A 577 27.83 -8.14 -3.25
C GLY A 577 26.43 -7.53 -3.24
N ALA A 578 26.31 -6.41 -2.52
CA ALA A 578 25.03 -5.73 -2.30
C ALA A 578 24.68 -4.79 -3.47
N VAL A 579 23.73 -5.24 -4.30
CA VAL A 579 23.19 -4.45 -5.42
C VAL A 579 22.13 -3.47 -4.89
N PRO A 580 22.22 -2.15 -5.23
CA PRO A 580 21.19 -1.18 -4.88
C PRO A 580 19.83 -1.54 -5.48
N PRO A 581 18.71 -1.22 -4.79
CA PRO A 581 17.37 -1.44 -5.34
C PRO A 581 17.18 -0.77 -6.69
N VAL A 582 16.51 -1.47 -7.59
CA VAL A 582 16.30 -1.00 -8.96
C VAL A 582 15.20 0.07 -8.96
N GLY A 583 15.61 1.34 -8.99
CA GLY A 583 14.68 2.45 -9.17
C GLY A 583 14.00 2.42 -10.54
N ALA A 584 12.78 2.96 -10.62
CA ALA A 584 12.08 3.15 -11.89
C ALA A 584 12.85 4.15 -12.77
N LEU A 585 13.54 3.62 -13.79
CA LEU A 585 14.26 4.42 -14.79
C LEU A 585 13.43 4.49 -16.06
N LEU A 586 12.87 5.67 -16.33
CA LEU A 586 12.11 5.93 -17.55
C LEU A 586 13.08 6.23 -18.70
N GLU A 587 12.83 5.62 -19.86
CA GLU A 587 13.52 5.92 -21.14
C GLU A 587 15.02 5.59 -21.17
N ARG A 588 15.45 4.50 -20.51
CA ARG A 588 16.85 4.03 -20.52
C ARG A 588 17.09 2.77 -21.35
N ASP A 589 16.08 2.27 -22.05
CA ASP A 589 16.15 0.99 -22.75
C ASP A 589 17.19 1.00 -23.88
N GLU A 590 17.29 2.10 -24.64
CA GLU A 590 18.31 2.27 -25.70
C GLU A 590 19.73 2.26 -25.13
N LEU A 591 19.99 3.05 -24.07
CA LEU A 591 21.29 3.07 -23.40
C LEU A 591 21.67 1.69 -22.84
N LEU A 592 20.72 0.99 -22.22
CA LEU A 592 20.93 -0.35 -21.69
C LEU A 592 21.23 -1.37 -22.80
N ALA A 593 20.58 -1.25 -23.95
CA ALA A 593 20.87 -2.06 -25.12
C ALA A 593 22.26 -1.75 -25.72
N GLU A 594 22.68 -0.48 -25.75
CA GLU A 594 24.04 -0.08 -26.17
C GLU A 594 25.12 -0.62 -25.24
N VAL A 595 24.90 -0.52 -23.92
CA VAL A 595 25.79 -1.11 -22.90
C VAL A 595 25.89 -2.61 -23.11
N HIS A 596 24.76 -3.30 -23.34
CA HIS A 596 24.75 -4.74 -23.59
C HIS A 596 25.50 -5.12 -24.87
N ALA A 597 25.29 -4.37 -25.96
CA ALA A 597 26.00 -4.59 -27.22
C ALA A 597 27.52 -4.38 -27.08
N GLY A 598 27.94 -3.40 -26.26
CA GLY A 598 29.34 -3.16 -25.96
C GLY A 598 29.97 -4.19 -25.02
N ALA A 599 29.17 -4.90 -24.23
CA ALA A 599 29.64 -5.84 -23.22
C ALA A 599 30.17 -7.17 -23.82
N PHE A 600 29.65 -7.60 -24.98
CA PHE A 600 29.95 -8.88 -25.62
C PHE A 600 30.96 -8.82 -26.78
N GLY A 601 31.89 -7.86 -26.78
CA GLY A 601 32.77 -7.57 -27.91
C GLY A 601 34.25 -7.99 -27.82
N GLY A 602 34.79 -8.32 -26.63
CA GLY A 602 36.21 -8.66 -26.48
C GLY A 602 36.64 -9.00 -25.05
N ARG A 603 37.83 -9.62 -24.90
CA ARG A 603 38.46 -9.90 -23.60
C ARG A 603 38.65 -8.58 -22.83
N GLY A 604 37.99 -8.44 -21.68
CA GLY A 604 38.23 -7.34 -20.74
C GLY A 604 37.74 -5.96 -21.19
N ALA A 605 36.66 -5.87 -21.98
CA ALA A 605 36.10 -4.58 -22.37
C ALA A 605 35.59 -3.82 -21.13
N GLY A 606 36.21 -2.67 -20.83
CA GLY A 606 35.79 -1.77 -19.77
C GLY A 606 34.73 -0.78 -20.30
N LEU A 607 33.54 -0.80 -19.72
CA LEU A 607 32.48 0.17 -19.99
C LEU A 607 32.35 1.09 -18.78
N VAL A 608 32.29 2.40 -18.99
CA VAL A 608 32.13 3.37 -17.91
C VAL A 608 30.86 4.17 -18.11
N LEU A 609 29.89 4.01 -17.22
CA LEU A 609 28.70 4.85 -17.15
C LEU A 609 29.07 6.17 -16.47
N THR A 610 29.20 7.23 -17.25
CA THR A 610 29.58 8.56 -16.74
C THR A 610 28.35 9.43 -16.54
N ALA A 611 28.13 9.91 -15.33
CA ALA A 611 27.03 10.82 -15.00
C ALA A 611 27.48 11.86 -14.00
N ARG A 612 26.89 13.06 -14.03
CA ARG A 612 26.95 13.96 -12.88
C ARG A 612 26.39 13.30 -11.61
N GLU A 613 26.76 13.81 -10.44
CA GLU A 613 26.22 13.33 -9.16
C GLU A 613 24.67 13.33 -9.21
N GLY A 614 24.05 12.22 -8.81
CA GLY A 614 22.60 12.04 -8.88
C GLY A 614 21.99 11.79 -10.27
N GLY A 615 22.80 11.70 -11.32
CA GLY A 615 22.38 11.46 -12.71
C GLY A 615 21.85 10.04 -13.01
N GLY A 616 22.04 9.10 -12.08
CA GLY A 616 21.47 7.75 -12.17
C GLY A 616 22.38 6.68 -12.77
N ALA A 617 23.71 6.87 -12.83
CA ALA A 617 24.64 5.83 -13.31
C ALA A 617 24.55 4.53 -12.49
N THR A 618 24.58 4.64 -11.15
CA THR A 618 24.40 3.51 -10.22
C THR A 618 23.08 2.77 -10.46
N ALA A 619 21.96 3.51 -10.54
CA ALA A 619 20.66 2.90 -10.84
C ALA A 619 20.62 2.24 -12.22
N THR A 620 21.32 2.81 -13.21
CA THR A 620 21.42 2.25 -14.57
C THR A 620 22.21 0.95 -14.57
N ALA A 621 23.32 0.88 -13.84
CA ALA A 621 24.08 -0.36 -13.65
C ALA A 621 23.28 -1.43 -12.91
N ALA A 622 22.56 -1.07 -11.84
CA ALA A 622 21.69 -2.00 -11.13
C ALA A 622 20.57 -2.54 -12.04
N ARG A 623 19.96 -1.67 -12.86
CA ARG A 623 18.98 -2.08 -13.87
C ARG A 623 19.59 -2.98 -14.96
N TYR A 624 20.84 -2.73 -15.37
CA TYR A 624 21.56 -3.59 -16.30
C TYR A 624 21.74 -5.00 -15.74
N VAL A 625 22.19 -5.12 -14.47
CA VAL A 625 22.32 -6.42 -13.79
C VAL A 625 20.97 -7.13 -13.70
N ALA A 626 19.90 -6.41 -13.36
CA ALA A 626 18.57 -7.00 -13.26
C ALA A 626 18.02 -7.52 -14.61
N LEU A 627 18.34 -6.86 -15.73
CA LEU A 627 17.86 -7.24 -17.06
C LEU A 627 18.75 -8.26 -17.77
N TYR A 628 20.07 -8.09 -17.67
CA TYR A 628 21.07 -8.83 -18.46
C TYR A 628 22.02 -9.67 -17.60
N GLY A 629 21.90 -9.65 -16.27
CA GLY A 629 22.78 -10.44 -15.37
C GLY A 629 22.73 -11.94 -15.66
N GLN A 630 21.59 -12.44 -16.16
CA GLN A 630 21.38 -13.84 -16.58
C GLN A 630 22.26 -14.25 -17.78
N ALA A 631 22.80 -13.29 -18.53
CA ALA A 631 23.71 -13.55 -19.65
C ALA A 631 25.15 -13.88 -19.19
N TYR A 632 25.44 -13.73 -17.90
CA TYR A 632 26.73 -14.01 -17.30
C TYR A 632 26.63 -15.20 -16.35
N ASP A 633 27.69 -16.00 -16.27
CA ASP A 633 27.79 -17.09 -15.30
C ASP A 633 28.04 -16.57 -13.88
N HIS A 634 28.80 -15.47 -13.78
CA HIS A 634 29.14 -14.81 -12.51
C HIS A 634 28.93 -13.29 -12.59
N VAL A 635 28.29 -12.72 -11.58
CA VAL A 635 28.15 -11.26 -11.45
C VAL A 635 28.69 -10.84 -10.08
N ALA A 636 29.60 -9.88 -10.05
CA ALA A 636 30.10 -9.29 -8.80
C ALA A 636 29.79 -7.80 -8.77
N TRP A 637 29.11 -7.34 -7.73
CA TRP A 637 28.86 -5.92 -7.47
C TRP A 637 29.75 -5.42 -6.36
N VAL A 638 30.62 -4.47 -6.71
CA VAL A 638 31.52 -3.80 -5.79
C VAL A 638 31.12 -2.34 -5.68
N THR A 639 31.03 -1.81 -4.45
CA THR A 639 31.03 -0.35 -4.25
C THR A 639 32.46 0.11 -4.11
N ALA A 640 32.91 1.05 -4.92
CA ALA A 640 34.25 1.58 -4.87
C ALA A 640 34.55 2.17 -3.47
N GLY A 641 35.68 1.76 -2.91
CA GLY A 641 36.21 2.23 -1.64
C GLY A 641 37.72 2.09 -1.66
N ARG A 642 38.42 3.05 -1.06
CA ARG A 642 39.89 2.98 -0.95
C ARG A 642 40.27 2.23 0.31
N PRO A 643 41.30 1.36 0.28
CA PRO A 643 42.25 1.14 -0.81
C PRO A 643 41.96 -0.07 -1.72
N THR A 644 40.90 -0.85 -1.54
CA THR A 644 40.53 -1.96 -2.45
C THR A 644 39.03 -2.14 -2.65
N THR A 645 38.69 -2.87 -3.72
CA THR A 645 37.33 -3.23 -4.16
C THR A 645 36.60 -4.23 -3.27
N GLY A 646 37.18 -4.70 -2.16
CA GLY A 646 36.54 -5.64 -1.25
C GLY A 646 36.59 -7.12 -1.68
N PRO A 647 36.01 -8.02 -0.86
CA PRO A 647 36.15 -9.47 -0.96
C PRO A 647 35.43 -10.10 -2.18
N GLU A 648 34.49 -9.39 -2.79
CA GLU A 648 33.71 -9.88 -3.92
C GLU A 648 34.58 -10.13 -5.15
N LEU A 649 35.63 -9.34 -5.35
CA LEU A 649 36.55 -9.50 -6.47
C LEU A 649 37.44 -10.74 -6.32
N PRO A 650 38.14 -10.98 -5.20
CA PRO A 650 38.85 -12.24 -4.98
C PRO A 650 37.96 -13.48 -5.13
N ALA A 651 36.70 -13.41 -4.69
CA ALA A 651 35.73 -14.49 -4.91
C ALA A 651 35.45 -14.71 -6.41
N LEU A 652 35.30 -13.62 -7.18
CA LEU A 652 35.17 -13.69 -8.64
C LEU A 652 36.44 -14.26 -9.31
N LEU A 653 37.63 -13.82 -8.91
CA LEU A 653 38.90 -14.31 -9.44
C LEU A 653 39.10 -15.81 -9.17
N ARG A 654 38.71 -16.31 -7.98
CA ARG A 654 38.79 -17.74 -7.65
C ARG A 654 37.83 -18.59 -8.47
N THR A 655 36.63 -18.08 -8.74
CA THR A 655 35.61 -18.80 -9.52
C THR A 655 35.92 -18.83 -11.02
N THR A 656 36.56 -17.78 -11.54
CA THR A 656 36.91 -17.64 -12.96
C THR A 656 38.30 -18.16 -13.32
N GLY A 657 39.26 -18.12 -12.38
CA GLY A 657 40.69 -18.44 -12.60
C GLY A 657 41.05 -19.90 -12.92
N GLY A 658 40.06 -20.76 -13.19
CA GLY A 658 40.26 -22.16 -13.60
C GLY A 658 39.35 -22.63 -14.74
N GLN A 659 38.51 -21.77 -15.32
CA GLN A 659 37.56 -22.13 -16.38
C GLN A 659 37.69 -21.18 -17.57
N ASP A 660 38.38 -21.61 -18.63
CA ASP A 660 38.68 -20.84 -19.86
C ASP A 660 37.44 -20.32 -20.64
N ALA A 661 36.21 -20.60 -20.18
CA ALA A 661 34.96 -20.29 -20.88
C ALA A 661 33.85 -19.63 -20.03
N ALA A 662 34.02 -19.42 -18.73
CA ALA A 662 32.97 -18.82 -17.88
C ALA A 662 32.86 -17.30 -18.12
N THR A 663 31.65 -16.83 -18.40
CA THR A 663 31.37 -15.41 -18.63
C THR A 663 31.13 -14.66 -17.33
N TRP A 664 31.74 -13.50 -17.17
CA TRP A 664 31.64 -12.74 -15.93
C TRP A 664 31.34 -11.26 -16.15
N LEU A 665 30.65 -10.66 -15.18
CA LEU A 665 30.38 -9.23 -15.09
C LEU A 665 30.89 -8.70 -13.74
N LEU A 666 31.81 -7.74 -13.78
CA LEU A 666 32.24 -7.01 -12.60
C LEU A 666 31.67 -5.59 -12.65
N VAL A 667 30.77 -5.26 -11.73
CA VAL A 667 30.26 -3.89 -11.58
C VAL A 667 31.04 -3.18 -10.48
N VAL A 668 31.69 -2.06 -10.82
CA VAL A 668 32.40 -1.21 -9.86
C VAL A 668 31.65 0.12 -9.74
N ASP A 669 30.84 0.25 -8.68
CA ASP A 669 29.99 1.39 -8.46
C ASP A 669 30.73 2.55 -7.78
N GLY A 670 30.87 3.67 -8.48
CA GLY A 670 31.42 4.90 -7.94
C GLY A 670 32.91 5.08 -8.00
N ALA A 671 33.59 4.36 -8.89
CA ALA A 671 35.04 4.36 -8.97
C ALA A 671 35.60 5.61 -9.64
N ARG A 672 36.79 5.99 -9.21
CA ARG A 672 37.74 6.78 -9.99
C ARG A 672 38.68 5.85 -10.76
N PRO A 673 39.41 6.34 -11.77
CA PRO A 673 40.37 5.53 -12.52
C PRO A 673 41.38 4.77 -11.63
N GLU A 674 41.78 5.42 -10.54
CA GLU A 674 42.67 4.94 -9.48
C GLU A 674 42.08 3.90 -8.52
N ASP A 675 40.76 3.74 -8.48
CA ASP A 675 40.07 2.76 -7.64
C ASP A 675 39.81 1.43 -8.38
N LEU A 676 40.26 1.34 -9.64
CA LEU A 676 40.10 0.14 -10.44
C LEU A 676 40.88 -1.04 -9.85
N PRO A 677 40.27 -2.21 -9.75
CA PRO A 677 40.96 -3.39 -9.27
C PRO A 677 41.98 -3.91 -10.28
N ALA A 678 43.13 -4.35 -9.76
CA ALA A 678 44.13 -5.08 -10.52
C ALA A 678 44.63 -6.29 -9.69
N PRO A 679 44.76 -7.50 -10.28
CA PRO A 679 44.40 -7.87 -11.65
C PRO A 679 42.88 -8.06 -11.85
N LEU A 680 42.41 -7.92 -13.10
CA LEU A 680 41.06 -8.30 -13.52
C LEU A 680 41.00 -9.82 -13.82
N PRO A 681 39.81 -10.44 -13.79
CA PRO A 681 39.68 -11.86 -14.12
C PRO A 681 40.06 -12.17 -15.57
N ASP A 682 40.66 -13.35 -15.78
CA ASP A 682 40.91 -13.88 -17.12
C ASP A 682 39.60 -14.42 -17.75
N GLY A 683 39.55 -14.54 -19.09
CA GLY A 683 38.38 -15.08 -19.81
C GLY A 683 37.41 -14.02 -20.39
N PRO A 684 36.28 -14.45 -20.98
CA PRO A 684 35.32 -13.55 -21.63
C PRO A 684 34.41 -12.85 -20.60
N GLY A 685 34.72 -11.59 -20.24
CA GLY A 685 33.89 -10.83 -19.31
C GLY A 685 33.99 -9.32 -19.48
N THR A 686 33.09 -8.61 -18.79
CA THR A 686 32.91 -7.16 -18.90
C THR A 686 33.13 -6.50 -17.55
N VAL A 687 33.87 -5.39 -17.52
CA VAL A 687 33.92 -4.50 -16.36
C VAL A 687 32.98 -3.32 -16.62
N LEU A 688 31.94 -3.18 -15.80
CA LEU A 688 30.99 -2.06 -15.85
C LEU A 688 31.26 -1.13 -14.67
N VAL A 689 31.76 0.06 -14.96
CA VAL A 689 32.09 1.06 -13.94
C VAL A 689 31.01 2.14 -13.93
N THR A 690 30.62 2.63 -12.75
CA THR A 690 29.86 3.89 -12.65
C THR A 690 30.78 4.98 -12.09
N SER A 691 30.78 6.16 -12.71
CA SER A 691 31.65 7.25 -12.29
C SER A 691 31.06 8.62 -12.57
N VAL A 692 31.55 9.62 -11.82
CA VAL A 692 31.34 11.04 -12.12
C VAL A 692 32.45 11.62 -12.99
N GLU A 693 33.59 10.93 -13.12
CA GLU A 693 34.73 11.36 -13.91
C GLU A 693 34.60 10.88 -15.36
N SER A 694 34.83 11.78 -16.31
CA SER A 694 34.83 11.47 -17.75
C SER A 694 36.15 10.91 -18.25
N ASP A 695 37.24 11.18 -17.53
CA ASP A 695 38.60 10.97 -18.01
C ASP A 695 39.09 9.60 -17.54
N TRP A 696 39.04 8.62 -18.45
CA TRP A 696 39.40 7.23 -18.18
C TRP A 696 40.58 6.75 -19.02
N PRO A 697 41.40 5.83 -18.49
CA PRO A 697 42.56 5.29 -19.21
C PRO A 697 42.15 4.51 -20.47
N ASN A 698 43.10 4.38 -21.40
CA ASN A 698 42.91 3.63 -22.64
C ASN A 698 42.42 2.20 -22.37
N GLY A 699 41.34 1.79 -23.03
CA GLY A 699 40.71 0.48 -22.85
C GLY A 699 39.34 0.54 -22.16
N PHE A 700 39.02 1.66 -21.51
CA PHE A 700 37.68 1.95 -21.01
C PHE A 700 36.92 2.84 -21.99
N VAL A 701 35.65 2.52 -22.25
CA VAL A 701 34.78 3.29 -23.15
C VAL A 701 33.73 4.03 -22.32
N PRO A 702 33.86 5.36 -22.16
CA PRO A 702 32.86 6.18 -21.49
C PRO A 702 31.53 6.18 -22.25
N ARG A 703 30.45 6.01 -21.51
CA ARG A 703 29.05 6.05 -21.96
C ARG A 703 28.29 7.05 -21.10
N PRO A 704 28.02 8.26 -21.61
CA PRO A 704 27.34 9.28 -20.83
C PRO A 704 25.91 8.86 -20.52
N VAL A 705 25.55 8.95 -19.25
CA VAL A 705 24.20 8.71 -18.73
C VAL A 705 23.52 10.08 -18.61
N PRO A 706 22.63 10.45 -19.54
CA PRO A 706 22.01 11.77 -19.53
C PRO A 706 21.08 11.96 -18.32
N SER A 707 20.72 13.21 -18.01
CA SER A 707 19.56 13.51 -17.17
C SER A 707 18.25 13.04 -17.83
N PHE A 708 17.12 13.10 -17.11
CA PHE A 708 15.83 12.86 -17.74
C PHE A 708 15.52 13.92 -18.81
N LYS A 709 14.76 13.53 -19.83
CA LYS A 709 14.17 14.53 -20.72
C LYS A 709 13.13 15.31 -19.92
N ARG A 710 12.94 16.59 -20.25
CA ARG A 710 11.99 17.46 -19.53
C ARG A 710 10.60 16.86 -19.40
N ALA A 711 10.07 16.28 -20.48
CA ALA A 711 8.76 15.62 -20.47
C ALA A 711 8.70 14.45 -19.48
N THR A 712 9.78 13.67 -19.41
CA THR A 712 9.94 12.55 -18.47
C THR A 712 9.98 13.04 -17.03
N SER A 713 10.69 14.13 -16.74
CA SER A 713 10.74 14.76 -15.41
C SER A 713 9.36 15.25 -14.96
N ILE A 714 8.62 15.91 -15.86
CA ILE A 714 7.26 16.37 -15.58
C ILE A 714 6.36 15.18 -15.26
N ARG A 715 6.35 14.15 -16.12
CA ARG A 715 5.58 12.93 -15.89
C ARG A 715 5.96 12.27 -14.57
N PHE A 716 7.25 12.15 -14.28
CA PHE A 716 7.77 11.58 -13.04
C PHE A 716 7.23 12.29 -11.80
N LEU A 717 7.19 13.63 -11.81
CA LEU A 717 6.65 14.43 -10.70
C LEU A 717 5.14 14.29 -10.59
N LEU A 718 4.41 14.34 -11.71
CA LEU A 718 2.95 14.21 -11.73
C LEU A 718 2.47 12.83 -11.26
N ASP A 719 3.18 11.76 -11.63
CA ASP A 719 2.85 10.39 -11.23
C ASP A 719 3.07 10.15 -9.73
N ARG A 720 4.07 10.81 -9.12
CA ARG A 720 4.39 10.69 -7.69
C ARG A 720 3.62 11.64 -6.79
N VAL A 721 3.15 12.78 -7.31
CA VAL A 721 2.49 13.84 -6.54
C VAL A 721 1.11 14.13 -7.12
N PRO A 722 0.06 13.39 -6.68
CA PRO A 722 -1.30 13.61 -7.14
C PRO A 722 -1.76 15.05 -6.87
N GLY A 723 -2.27 15.72 -7.90
CA GLY A 723 -2.76 17.11 -7.80
C GLY A 723 -1.71 18.19 -8.08
N LEU A 724 -0.45 17.82 -8.37
CA LEU A 724 0.56 18.77 -8.84
C LEU A 724 0.19 19.30 -10.24
N ALA A 725 0.21 20.62 -10.42
CA ALA A 725 -0.07 21.23 -11.71
C ALA A 725 1.13 21.09 -12.67
N ALA A 726 0.89 20.73 -13.93
CA ALA A 726 1.95 20.54 -14.94
C ALA A 726 2.88 21.77 -15.13
N PRO A 727 2.40 23.03 -15.11
CA PRO A 727 3.28 24.19 -15.17
C PRO A 727 4.22 24.31 -13.95
N VAL A 728 3.77 23.89 -12.78
CA VAL A 728 4.58 23.87 -11.55
C VAL A 728 5.63 22.76 -11.65
N ALA A 729 5.23 21.56 -12.10
CA ALA A 729 6.15 20.45 -12.34
C ALA A 729 7.25 20.81 -13.35
N LEU A 730 6.91 21.52 -14.44
CA LEU A 730 7.89 22.04 -15.42
C LEU A 730 8.92 22.97 -14.76
N ARG A 731 8.48 23.86 -13.88
CA ARG A 731 9.35 24.83 -13.20
C ARG A 731 10.28 24.16 -12.19
N ILE A 732 9.77 23.18 -11.43
CA ILE A 732 10.59 22.35 -10.55
C ILE A 732 11.61 21.57 -11.37
N ALA A 733 11.17 20.88 -12.43
CA ALA A 733 12.06 20.09 -13.29
C ALA A 733 13.16 20.93 -13.95
N ALA A 734 12.81 22.12 -14.44
CA ALA A 734 13.77 23.05 -15.01
C ALA A 734 14.79 23.56 -13.99
N ARG A 735 14.33 23.89 -12.77
CA ARG A 735 15.22 24.39 -11.71
C ARG A 735 16.20 23.33 -11.23
N LEU A 736 15.78 22.06 -11.23
CA LEU A 736 16.57 20.91 -10.81
C LEU A 736 17.37 20.25 -11.95
N ASP A 737 17.44 20.91 -13.11
CA ASP A 737 18.13 20.44 -14.32
C ASP A 737 17.82 19.00 -14.73
N ASP A 738 16.58 18.58 -14.49
CA ASP A 738 16.08 17.25 -14.79
C ASP A 738 16.91 16.10 -14.18
N VAL A 739 17.66 16.37 -13.09
CA VAL A 739 18.51 15.38 -12.42
C VAL A 739 17.64 14.38 -11.64
N PRO A 740 17.71 13.07 -11.93
CA PRO A 740 16.82 12.07 -11.32
C PRO A 740 16.82 12.06 -9.79
N LEU A 741 17.99 12.15 -9.14
CA LEU A 741 18.06 12.16 -7.68
C LEU A 741 17.43 13.42 -7.07
N ALA A 742 17.71 14.60 -7.64
CA ALA A 742 17.10 15.86 -7.20
C ALA A 742 15.57 15.82 -7.37
N LEU A 743 15.07 15.31 -8.50
CA LEU A 743 13.63 15.14 -8.74
C LEU A 743 12.99 14.15 -7.75
N THR A 744 13.71 13.08 -7.38
CA THR A 744 13.23 12.08 -6.42
C THR A 744 13.09 12.68 -5.03
N MET A 745 14.10 13.43 -4.56
CA MET A 745 14.03 14.15 -3.28
C MET A 745 12.96 15.26 -3.29
N ALA A 746 12.82 15.99 -4.39
CA ALA A 746 11.75 16.98 -4.56
C ALA A 746 10.36 16.35 -4.50
N ALA A 747 10.17 15.19 -5.13
CA ALA A 747 8.93 14.43 -5.03
C ALA A 747 8.64 13.94 -3.60
N GLY A 748 9.66 13.61 -2.80
CA GLY A 748 9.51 13.29 -1.38
C GLY A 748 9.17 14.49 -0.49
N LEU A 749 9.55 15.70 -0.92
CA LEU A 749 9.25 16.96 -0.24
C LEU A 749 7.84 17.52 -0.53
N LEU A 750 7.33 17.34 -1.75
CA LEU A 750 6.05 17.92 -2.18
C LEU A 750 4.79 17.48 -1.39
N PRO A 751 4.72 16.27 -0.80
CA PRO A 751 3.64 15.93 0.14
C PRO A 751 3.70 16.70 1.46
N ARG A 752 4.87 17.27 1.80
CA ARG A 752 5.16 17.94 3.09
C ARG A 752 5.19 19.46 2.95
N LEU A 753 5.57 19.94 1.77
CA LEU A 753 5.66 21.35 1.42
C LEU A 753 4.68 21.67 0.30
N VAL A 754 3.99 22.82 0.40
CA VAL A 754 3.25 23.33 -0.75
C VAL A 754 4.24 23.62 -1.90
N PRO A 755 3.87 23.37 -3.18
CA PRO A 755 4.81 23.51 -4.30
C PRO A 755 5.47 24.88 -4.40
N ASP A 756 4.73 25.93 -4.05
CA ASP A 756 5.22 27.32 -4.01
C ASP A 756 6.34 27.50 -2.99
N ALA A 757 6.27 26.83 -1.83
CA ALA A 757 7.31 26.88 -0.81
C ALA A 757 8.58 26.19 -1.27
N LEU A 758 8.45 25.05 -1.98
CA LEU A 758 9.61 24.37 -2.58
C LEU A 758 10.27 25.25 -3.65
N LEU A 759 9.49 25.84 -4.55
CA LEU A 759 10.03 26.73 -5.58
C LEU A 759 10.73 27.95 -4.97
N THR A 760 10.12 28.57 -3.95
CA THR A 760 10.73 29.69 -3.23
C THR A 760 12.03 29.27 -2.55
N ALA A 761 12.06 28.12 -1.88
CA ALA A 761 13.25 27.58 -1.24
C ALA A 761 14.38 27.28 -2.22
N LEU A 762 14.04 26.90 -3.47
CA LEU A 762 15.00 26.71 -4.57
C LEU A 762 15.36 28.03 -5.27
N GLY A 763 14.95 29.18 -4.75
CA GLY A 763 15.22 30.50 -5.32
C GLY A 763 14.49 30.79 -6.63
N ALA A 764 13.33 30.16 -6.86
CA ALA A 764 12.49 30.38 -8.03
C ALA A 764 11.19 31.14 -7.66
N ASP A 765 10.72 32.02 -8.55
CA ASP A 765 9.52 32.84 -8.32
C ASP A 765 8.25 32.00 -8.30
N ALA A 766 7.66 31.76 -7.12
CA ALA A 766 6.46 30.93 -6.96
C ALA A 766 5.18 31.45 -7.65
N ALA A 767 5.15 32.68 -8.18
CA ALA A 767 3.93 33.27 -8.74
C ALA A 767 3.28 32.38 -9.83
N PRO A 768 1.94 32.30 -9.86
CA PRO A 768 1.22 31.63 -10.94
C PRO A 768 1.58 32.25 -12.30
N GLY A 769 2.08 31.43 -13.23
CA GLY A 769 2.52 31.90 -14.55
C GLY A 769 3.97 32.40 -14.64
N ALA A 770 4.74 32.35 -13.55
CA ALA A 770 6.17 32.64 -13.60
C ALA A 770 6.91 31.69 -14.57
N ARG A 771 7.91 32.22 -15.27
CA ARG A 771 8.72 31.43 -16.19
C ARG A 771 9.66 30.49 -15.43
N PRO A 772 10.07 29.35 -16.03
CA PRO A 772 11.12 28.52 -15.47
C PRO A 772 12.40 29.33 -15.26
N ALA A 773 12.94 29.30 -14.05
CA ALA A 773 14.24 29.89 -13.74
C ALA A 773 15.38 29.06 -14.34
N ALA A 774 16.56 29.66 -14.43
CA ALA A 774 17.77 28.93 -14.80
C ALA A 774 18.02 27.75 -13.83
N PRO A 775 18.68 26.67 -14.27
CA PRO A 775 19.09 25.58 -13.37
C PRO A 775 19.95 26.07 -12.19
N LEU A 776 19.91 25.34 -11.09
CA LEU A 776 20.87 25.51 -9.98
C LEU A 776 22.26 25.02 -10.38
N ASP A 777 23.30 25.56 -9.75
CA ASP A 777 24.68 25.11 -9.96
C ASP A 777 24.88 23.68 -9.42
N ASP A 778 24.39 23.39 -8.19
CA ASP A 778 24.29 22.04 -7.62
C ASP A 778 22.84 21.75 -7.18
N PRO A 779 21.96 21.32 -8.10
CA PRO A 779 20.55 21.08 -7.79
C PRO A 779 20.34 19.95 -6.78
N VAL A 780 21.27 18.98 -6.71
CA VAL A 780 21.16 17.83 -5.82
C VAL A 780 21.49 18.25 -4.40
N ALA A 781 22.56 19.01 -4.18
CA ALA A 781 22.92 19.49 -2.85
C ALA A 781 21.85 20.41 -2.26
N GLU A 782 21.31 21.33 -3.05
CA GLU A 782 20.28 22.29 -2.61
C GLU A 782 18.97 21.60 -2.20
N VAL A 783 18.48 20.64 -3.00
CA VAL A 783 17.31 19.85 -2.61
C VAL A 783 17.61 18.91 -1.45
N CYS A 784 18.80 18.30 -1.41
CA CYS A 784 19.20 17.40 -0.33
C CYS A 784 19.21 18.14 1.01
N ALA A 785 19.74 19.35 1.03
CA ALA A 785 19.69 20.28 2.15
C ALA A 785 18.26 20.50 2.66
N LEU A 786 17.33 20.85 1.77
CA LEU A 786 15.93 21.05 2.12
C LEU A 786 15.27 19.77 2.64
N ALA A 787 15.60 18.62 2.04
CA ALA A 787 15.13 17.31 2.47
C ALA A 787 15.65 16.94 3.87
N GLN A 788 16.91 17.23 4.19
CA GLN A 788 17.48 17.03 5.52
C GLN A 788 16.76 17.90 6.56
N ASP A 789 16.58 19.19 6.25
CA ASP A 789 15.91 20.11 7.16
C ASP A 789 14.45 19.69 7.39
N GLN A 790 13.76 19.20 6.34
CA GLN A 790 12.39 18.70 6.48
C GLN A 790 12.33 17.40 7.27
N ALA A 791 13.23 16.45 7.03
CA ALA A 791 13.28 15.19 7.76
C ALA A 791 13.50 15.42 9.27
N VAL A 792 14.37 16.37 9.64
CA VAL A 792 14.62 16.74 11.04
C VAL A 792 13.42 17.48 11.65
N ARG A 793 12.72 18.33 10.87
CA ARG A 793 11.49 18.99 11.32
C ARG A 793 10.38 17.98 11.61
N ASP A 794 10.16 17.02 10.71
CA ASP A 794 9.13 15.97 10.87
C ASP A 794 9.49 15.00 12.00
N CYS A 795 10.78 14.68 12.13
CA CYS A 795 11.29 13.74 13.12
C CYS A 795 12.66 14.21 13.65
N PRO A 796 12.73 14.84 14.84
CA PRO A 796 14.00 15.28 15.42
C PRO A 796 15.04 14.16 15.60
N ALA A 797 14.57 12.92 15.73
CA ALA A 797 15.41 11.72 15.77
C ALA A 797 16.16 11.42 14.46
N ALA A 798 15.80 12.07 13.35
CA ALA A 798 16.52 12.00 12.08
C ALA A 798 17.92 12.64 12.14
N ALA A 799 18.12 13.66 12.98
CA ALA A 799 19.38 14.39 13.04
C ALA A 799 20.59 13.50 13.42
N PRO A 800 20.54 12.69 14.51
CA PRO A 800 21.63 11.76 14.83
C PRO A 800 21.93 10.74 13.73
N LEU A 801 20.92 10.31 12.96
CA LEU A 801 21.12 9.38 11.85
C LEU A 801 21.80 10.08 10.66
N LEU A 802 21.45 11.33 10.38
CA LEU A 802 22.14 12.16 9.39
C LEU A 802 23.58 12.45 9.80
N ASP A 803 23.84 12.72 11.08
CA ASP A 803 25.19 12.93 11.61
C ASP A 803 26.07 11.69 11.41
N LEU A 804 25.51 10.50 11.63
CA LEU A 804 26.18 9.24 11.27
C LEU A 804 26.45 9.16 9.76
N CYS A 805 25.49 9.51 8.91
CA CYS A 805 25.70 9.52 7.45
C CYS A 805 26.83 10.48 7.01
N ALA A 806 27.11 11.55 7.75
CA ALA A 806 28.18 12.50 7.47
C ALA A 806 29.60 11.94 7.71
N VAL A 807 29.71 10.87 8.50
CA VAL A 807 30.96 10.20 8.89
C VAL A 807 31.07 8.78 8.34
N LEU A 808 30.23 8.43 7.36
CA LEU A 808 30.23 7.13 6.69
C LEU A 808 30.52 7.30 5.19
N ALA A 809 31.15 6.31 4.58
CA ALA A 809 31.30 6.24 3.12
C ALA A 809 29.95 6.07 2.40
N ARG A 810 29.92 6.34 1.09
CA ARG A 810 28.79 5.95 0.20
C ARG A 810 28.59 4.44 0.19
N GLY A 811 27.40 3.99 -0.17
CA GLY A 811 27.06 2.57 -0.37
C GLY A 811 26.24 1.93 0.77
N PRO A 812 26.07 0.60 0.74
CA PRO A 812 25.27 -0.16 1.71
C PRO A 812 25.86 -0.22 3.13
N VAL A 813 25.18 0.37 4.10
CA VAL A 813 25.50 0.24 5.54
C VAL A 813 24.55 -0.77 6.18
N PRO A 814 25.02 -1.79 6.90
CA PRO A 814 24.15 -2.76 7.57
C PRO A 814 23.14 -2.08 8.50
N THR A 815 21.85 -2.45 8.42
CA THR A 815 20.80 -1.87 9.26
C THR A 815 21.07 -2.08 10.74
N GLY A 816 21.70 -3.22 11.06
CA GLY A 816 22.03 -3.55 12.43
C GLY A 816 23.20 -2.74 13.02
N PHE A 817 24.04 -2.10 12.19
CA PHE A 817 25.01 -1.10 12.66
C PHE A 817 24.26 0.15 13.16
N PHE A 818 23.31 0.65 12.37
CA PHE A 818 22.51 1.81 12.76
C PHE A 818 21.58 1.53 13.94
N SER A 819 21.00 0.33 14.03
CA SER A 819 20.17 -0.04 15.18
C SER A 819 20.98 -0.09 16.48
N ARG A 820 22.29 -0.41 16.44
CA ARG A 820 23.16 -0.30 17.62
C ARG A 820 23.56 1.13 17.92
N ALA A 821 23.80 1.95 16.90
CA ALA A 821 24.10 3.36 17.09
C ALA A 821 22.91 4.13 17.68
N LEU A 822 21.68 3.76 17.27
CA LEU A 822 20.43 4.45 17.64
C LEU A 822 19.30 3.47 18.06
N PRO A 823 19.44 2.71 19.17
CA PRO A 823 18.57 1.57 19.49
C PRO A 823 17.08 1.88 19.64
N ARG A 824 16.75 3.11 20.04
CA ARG A 824 15.36 3.51 20.32
C ARG A 824 14.72 4.32 19.20
N THR A 825 15.55 4.96 18.37
CA THR A 825 15.11 6.01 17.45
C THR A 825 15.36 5.65 15.98
N TYR A 826 16.18 4.63 15.70
CA TYR A 826 16.56 4.24 14.35
C TYR A 826 15.37 4.03 13.41
N GLY A 827 14.35 3.27 13.81
CA GLY A 827 13.20 2.98 12.93
C GLY A 827 12.44 4.23 12.49
N ALA A 828 12.20 5.18 13.41
CA ALA A 828 11.53 6.44 13.10
C ALA A 828 12.44 7.37 12.26
N ALA A 829 13.72 7.43 12.59
CA ALA A 829 14.72 8.20 11.85
C ALA A 829 14.87 7.69 10.41
N LEU A 830 14.96 6.36 10.22
CA LEU A 830 15.06 5.72 8.92
C LEU A 830 13.83 6.01 8.06
N ALA A 831 12.62 5.92 8.64
CA ALA A 831 11.38 6.25 7.93
C ALA A 831 11.40 7.71 7.44
N ALA A 832 11.78 8.66 8.29
CA ALA A 832 11.86 10.08 7.91
C ALA A 832 12.87 10.35 6.77
N LEU A 833 14.04 9.70 6.80
CA LEU A 833 15.04 9.80 5.74
C LEU A 833 14.59 9.11 4.44
N THR A 834 13.89 7.97 4.55
CA THR A 834 13.39 7.23 3.38
C THR A 834 12.26 7.98 2.69
N ASP A 835 11.33 8.55 3.46
CA ASP A 835 10.21 9.30 2.91
C ASP A 835 10.62 10.61 2.19
N THR A 836 11.77 11.17 2.57
CA THR A 836 12.39 12.34 1.92
C THR A 836 13.41 11.94 0.84
N ALA A 837 13.53 10.64 0.55
CA ALA A 837 14.46 10.05 -0.40
C ALA A 837 15.94 10.41 -0.15
N LEU A 838 16.31 10.65 1.11
CA LEU A 838 17.71 10.85 1.52
C LEU A 838 18.47 9.53 1.59
N VAL A 839 17.79 8.41 1.86
CA VAL A 839 18.38 7.07 1.88
C VAL A 839 17.48 6.07 1.18
N THR A 840 18.05 4.93 0.79
CA THR A 840 17.30 3.83 0.18
C THR A 840 17.57 2.54 0.95
N ALA A 841 16.53 1.91 1.49
CA ALA A 841 16.67 0.60 2.13
C ALA A 841 16.79 -0.50 1.07
N ALA A 842 17.65 -1.49 1.31
CA ALA A 842 17.73 -2.70 0.51
C ALA A 842 16.40 -3.48 0.54
N ASP A 843 16.11 -4.24 -0.52
CA ASP A 843 14.85 -5.00 -0.65
C ASP A 843 14.71 -6.08 0.46
N ASP A 844 15.82 -6.63 0.93
CA ASP A 844 15.89 -7.59 2.04
C ASP A 844 15.89 -6.92 3.43
N GLY A 845 15.96 -5.58 3.49
CA GLY A 845 16.09 -4.82 4.73
C GLY A 845 17.42 -5.01 5.48
N ALA A 846 18.42 -5.65 4.88
CA ALA A 846 19.70 -5.94 5.55
C ALA A 846 20.63 -4.72 5.56
N ALA A 847 20.51 -3.82 4.58
CA ALA A 847 21.35 -2.63 4.46
C ALA A 847 20.56 -1.37 4.05
N VAL A 848 21.17 -0.20 4.31
CA VAL A 848 20.72 1.10 3.84
C VAL A 848 21.79 1.67 2.90
N PHE A 849 21.41 1.99 1.67
CA PHE A 849 22.28 2.60 0.69
C PHE A 849 22.37 4.12 0.89
N LEU A 850 23.60 4.60 1.14
CA LEU A 850 23.92 6.01 1.28
C LEU A 850 24.46 6.59 -0.02
N ALA A 851 23.83 7.65 -0.53
CA ALA A 851 24.39 8.48 -1.59
C ALA A 851 25.45 9.45 -1.03
N SER A 852 26.51 9.71 -1.80
CA SER A 852 27.63 10.60 -1.40
C SER A 852 27.15 12.00 -0.99
N VAL A 853 26.20 12.56 -1.73
CA VAL A 853 25.65 13.91 -1.49
C VAL A 853 25.05 14.07 -0.09
N VAL A 854 24.44 13.02 0.47
CA VAL A 854 23.71 13.09 1.75
C VAL A 854 24.69 13.34 2.90
N GLY A 855 25.74 12.52 2.97
CA GLY A 855 26.80 12.69 3.95
C GLY A 855 27.59 13.98 3.73
N ARG A 856 27.91 14.31 2.46
CA ARG A 856 28.64 15.54 2.10
C ARG A 856 27.91 16.81 2.55
N VAL A 857 26.64 16.97 2.16
CA VAL A 857 25.82 18.14 2.50
C VAL A 857 25.63 18.26 4.02
N ARG A 858 25.43 17.12 4.71
CA ARG A 858 25.33 17.15 6.18
C ARG A 858 26.65 17.58 6.80
N ARG A 859 27.78 17.04 6.34
CA ARG A 859 29.13 17.32 6.87
C ARG A 859 29.53 18.78 6.70
N GLU A 860 29.21 19.40 5.56
CA GLU A 860 29.48 20.83 5.29
C GLU A 860 28.74 21.77 6.26
N ARG A 861 27.66 21.29 6.90
CA ARG A 861 26.83 22.04 7.85
C ARG A 861 27.15 21.75 9.32
N MET A 862 28.01 20.78 9.60
CA MET A 862 28.38 20.39 10.95
C MET A 862 29.63 21.14 11.42
N ASP A 863 29.65 21.51 12.69
CA ASP A 863 30.88 22.01 13.29
C ASP A 863 31.86 20.85 13.60
N PRO A 864 33.15 21.13 13.82
CA PRO A 864 34.13 20.08 14.12
C PRO A 864 33.86 19.30 15.42
N VAL A 865 33.06 19.82 16.34
CA VAL A 865 32.69 19.13 17.60
C VAL A 865 31.64 18.06 17.31
N ASP A 866 30.62 18.41 16.52
CA ASP A 866 29.56 17.50 16.09
C ASP A 866 30.10 16.39 15.21
N VAL A 867 31.01 16.69 14.28
CA VAL A 867 31.69 15.66 13.47
C VAL A 867 32.40 14.65 14.38
N ARG A 868 33.17 15.13 15.36
CA ARG A 868 33.85 14.25 16.32
C ARG A 868 32.87 13.47 17.20
N ALA A 869 31.70 14.02 17.51
CA ALA A 869 30.66 13.30 18.26
C ALA A 869 30.04 12.17 17.43
N ALA A 870 29.73 12.44 16.16
CA ALA A 870 29.23 11.44 15.22
C ALA A 870 30.25 10.32 14.99
N GLU A 871 31.53 10.66 14.79
CA GLU A 871 32.62 9.69 14.65
C GLU A 871 32.75 8.80 15.90
N ARG A 872 32.67 9.37 17.11
CA ARG A 872 32.68 8.58 18.37
C ARG A 872 31.50 7.62 18.44
N LEU A 873 30.30 8.08 18.09
CA LEU A 873 29.09 7.24 18.09
C LEU A 873 29.21 6.10 17.07
N ALA A 874 29.71 6.40 15.87
CA ALA A 874 29.95 5.41 14.82
C ALA A 874 30.94 4.34 15.30
N ARG A 875 32.06 4.73 15.91
CA ARG A 875 33.06 3.78 16.44
C ARG A 875 32.51 2.91 17.56
N ALA A 876 31.71 3.48 18.48
CA ALA A 876 31.05 2.71 19.52
C ALA A 876 30.04 1.69 18.95
N ALA A 877 29.31 2.07 17.89
CA ALA A 877 28.42 1.15 17.19
C ALA A 877 29.20 0.05 16.46
N PHE A 878 30.34 0.37 15.86
CA PHE A 878 31.23 -0.59 15.21
C PHE A 878 31.77 -1.64 16.18
N THR A 879 32.29 -1.22 17.34
CA THR A 879 32.79 -2.19 18.35
C THR A 879 31.68 -3.06 18.91
N SER A 880 30.49 -2.48 19.16
CA SER A 880 29.30 -3.24 19.59
C SER A 880 28.81 -4.24 18.54
N TRP A 881 28.85 -3.87 17.27
CA TRP A 881 28.51 -4.75 16.15
C TRP A 881 29.53 -5.89 16.02
N HIS A 882 30.83 -5.55 16.02
CA HIS A 882 31.93 -6.50 15.96
C HIS A 882 31.86 -7.56 17.07
N ALA A 883 31.68 -7.15 18.32
CA ALA A 883 31.58 -8.07 19.46
C ALA A 883 30.36 -9.03 19.34
N ALA A 884 29.25 -8.56 18.78
CA ALA A 884 28.07 -9.39 18.61
C ALA A 884 28.24 -10.43 17.50
N VAL A 885 28.85 -10.06 16.37
CA VAL A 885 29.11 -10.98 15.25
C VAL A 885 30.20 -11.98 15.62
N ALA A 886 31.26 -11.57 16.33
CA ALA A 886 32.29 -12.47 16.83
C ALA A 886 31.75 -13.53 17.81
N SER A 887 30.68 -13.22 18.54
CA SER A 887 30.00 -14.15 19.46
C SER A 887 29.04 -15.13 18.75
N ALA A 888 28.50 -14.72 17.60
CA ALA A 888 27.65 -15.56 16.75
C ALA A 888 28.51 -16.48 15.86
N LEU A 889 28.90 -17.64 16.39
CA LEU A 889 29.74 -18.65 15.72
C LEU A 889 29.43 -18.86 14.22
N ALA A 890 30.41 -18.54 13.37
CA ALA A 890 30.72 -19.15 12.06
C ALA A 890 29.79 -18.98 10.83
N GLY A 891 28.81 -18.05 10.83
CA GLY A 891 27.84 -17.96 9.71
C GLY A 891 27.76 -16.68 8.88
N ASP A 892 28.05 -15.50 9.46
CA ASP A 892 27.59 -14.21 8.91
C ASP A 892 28.72 -13.17 8.76
N GLY A 893 29.82 -13.58 8.11
CA GLY A 893 30.98 -12.71 7.85
C GLY A 893 30.67 -11.56 6.88
N ASP A 894 29.66 -11.71 6.03
CA ASP A 894 29.28 -10.75 4.99
C ASP A 894 28.82 -9.41 5.57
N GLY A 895 28.15 -9.43 6.74
CA GLY A 895 27.71 -8.22 7.43
C GLY A 895 28.86 -7.37 7.99
N LEU A 896 29.99 -7.99 8.38
CA LEU A 896 31.19 -7.26 8.83
C LEU A 896 31.98 -6.70 7.64
N LEU A 897 32.08 -7.46 6.55
CA LEU A 897 32.76 -7.02 5.32
C LEU A 897 32.14 -5.74 4.74
N GLY A 898 30.81 -5.59 4.85
CA GLY A 898 30.10 -4.38 4.45
C GLY A 898 30.52 -3.10 5.19
N LEU A 899 31.12 -3.21 6.38
CA LEU A 899 31.60 -2.05 7.17
C LEU A 899 33.02 -1.61 6.83
N THR A 900 33.80 -2.41 6.11
CA THR A 900 35.24 -2.15 5.84
C THR A 900 35.48 -0.75 5.30
N ARG A 901 34.74 -0.34 4.27
CA ARG A 901 34.91 0.99 3.63
C ARG A 901 34.49 2.17 4.51
N HIS A 902 33.77 1.91 5.60
CA HIS A 902 33.34 2.93 6.54
C HIS A 902 34.39 3.23 7.62
N LEU A 903 35.42 2.37 7.78
CA LEU A 903 36.42 2.48 8.84
C LEU A 903 37.28 3.75 8.75
N GLU A 904 37.69 4.16 7.55
CA GLU A 904 38.43 5.41 7.36
C GLU A 904 37.57 6.65 7.67
N PRO A 905 36.39 6.86 7.02
CA PRO A 905 35.61 8.08 7.23
C PRO A 905 35.03 8.23 8.64
N MET A 906 34.84 7.13 9.38
CA MET A 906 34.41 7.17 10.79
C MET A 906 35.57 7.35 11.78
N GLY A 907 36.81 7.43 11.27
CA GLY A 907 38.02 7.64 12.06
C GLY A 907 38.46 6.42 12.88
N ALA A 908 38.05 5.20 12.51
CA ALA A 908 38.41 3.99 13.26
C ALA A 908 39.88 3.58 13.06
N LEU A 909 40.44 3.79 11.87
CA LEU A 909 41.77 3.31 11.49
C LEU A 909 42.92 3.80 12.38
N GLY A 910 42.79 4.99 12.97
CA GLY A 910 43.81 5.59 13.83
C GLY A 910 43.29 5.86 15.24
N ASP A 911 42.28 5.14 15.73
CA ASP A 911 41.75 5.37 17.08
C ASP A 911 42.59 4.70 18.17
N ASP A 912 42.68 5.35 19.34
CA ASP A 912 43.46 4.90 20.49
C ASP A 912 42.65 4.10 21.52
N ASP A 913 41.36 3.85 21.28
CA ASP A 913 40.57 2.90 22.06
C ASP A 913 41.00 1.45 21.74
N PRO A 914 41.36 0.64 22.76
CA PRO A 914 41.75 -0.76 22.57
C PRO A 914 40.68 -1.60 21.86
N ALA A 915 39.39 -1.38 22.14
CA ALA A 915 38.31 -2.15 21.52
C ALA A 915 38.17 -1.83 20.02
N VAL A 916 38.39 -0.57 19.63
CA VAL A 916 38.37 -0.16 18.21
C VAL A 916 39.57 -0.75 17.48
N ARG A 917 40.77 -0.71 18.08
CA ARG A 917 41.98 -1.29 17.48
C ARG A 917 41.85 -2.79 17.27
N GLU A 918 41.27 -3.51 18.22
CA GLU A 918 41.01 -4.94 18.12
C GLU A 918 40.05 -5.22 16.95
N ALA A 919 38.92 -4.52 16.88
CA ALA A 919 37.96 -4.68 15.80
C ALA A 919 38.52 -4.34 14.41
N VAL A 920 39.37 -3.30 14.28
CA VAL A 920 40.06 -2.98 13.02
C VAL A 920 41.02 -4.09 12.61
N ARG A 921 41.77 -4.66 13.57
CA ARG A 921 42.69 -5.77 13.31
C ARG A 921 41.95 -7.03 12.87
N ASP A 922 40.85 -7.34 13.53
CA ASP A 922 40.03 -8.50 13.19
C ASP A 922 39.35 -8.31 11.83
N GLN A 923 38.97 -7.09 11.45
CA GLN A 923 38.52 -6.80 10.09
C GLN A 923 39.62 -7.06 9.04
N VAL A 924 40.86 -6.67 9.31
CA VAL A 924 42.01 -6.96 8.42
C VAL A 924 42.22 -8.47 8.29
N ARG A 925 42.12 -9.23 9.38
CA ARG A 925 42.19 -10.70 9.33
C ARG A 925 41.04 -11.29 8.53
N LEU A 926 39.82 -10.82 8.76
CA LEU A 926 38.62 -11.28 8.06
C LEU A 926 38.74 -11.11 6.54
N LEU A 927 39.25 -9.96 6.07
CA LEU A 927 39.52 -9.76 4.64
C LEU A 927 40.50 -10.81 4.10
N ALA A 928 41.57 -11.11 4.84
CA ALA A 928 42.55 -12.13 4.46
C ALA A 928 41.94 -13.55 4.44
N ASP A 929 41.13 -13.88 5.45
CA ASP A 929 40.44 -15.17 5.57
C ASP A 929 39.41 -15.37 4.44
N CYS A 930 38.78 -14.28 3.96
CA CYS A 930 37.93 -14.27 2.75
C CYS A 930 38.74 -14.30 1.44
N GLY A 931 40.06 -14.29 1.53
CA GLY A 931 41.03 -14.35 0.43
C GLY A 931 41.30 -13.02 -0.27
N ASP A 932 40.91 -11.88 0.31
CA ASP A 932 41.35 -10.53 -0.10
C ASP A 932 42.64 -10.13 0.64
N VAL A 933 43.72 -10.87 0.41
CA VAL A 933 45.02 -10.57 1.04
C VAL A 933 45.57 -9.20 0.60
N PRO A 934 45.50 -8.79 -0.69
CA PRO A 934 45.92 -7.46 -1.10
C PRO A 934 45.13 -6.35 -0.41
N GLY A 935 43.79 -6.50 -0.29
CA GLY A 935 42.95 -5.55 0.44
C GLY A 935 43.23 -5.49 1.92
N ALA A 936 43.44 -6.64 2.54
CA ALA A 936 43.81 -6.70 3.94
C ALA A 936 45.16 -6.02 4.23
N LEU A 937 46.17 -6.23 3.38
CA LEU A 937 47.46 -5.55 3.48
C LEU A 937 47.33 -4.04 3.27
N ALA A 938 46.54 -3.61 2.28
CA ALA A 938 46.35 -2.19 1.99
C ALA A 938 45.59 -1.45 3.09
N TRP A 939 44.47 -2.01 3.57
CA TRP A 939 43.71 -1.48 4.71
C TRP A 939 44.54 -1.48 5.99
N GLY A 940 45.28 -2.55 6.25
CA GLY A 940 46.14 -2.66 7.41
C GLY A 940 47.32 -1.69 7.38
N ALA A 941 47.95 -1.47 6.22
CA ALA A 941 49.01 -0.48 6.05
C ALA A 941 48.48 0.94 6.31
N LEU A 942 47.31 1.26 5.76
CA LEU A 942 46.64 2.53 6.01
C LEU A 942 46.30 2.71 7.50
N ALA A 943 45.76 1.67 8.15
CA ALA A 943 45.51 1.68 9.60
C ALA A 943 46.79 1.90 10.41
N LEU A 944 47.88 1.22 10.03
CA LEU A 944 49.17 1.35 10.70
C LEU A 944 49.75 2.77 10.54
N GLU A 945 49.64 3.36 9.35
CA GLU A 945 50.05 4.74 9.09
C GLU A 945 49.27 5.74 9.97
N ARG A 946 47.94 5.64 9.97
CA ARG A 946 47.05 6.52 10.75
C ARG A 946 47.28 6.36 12.26
N LEU A 947 47.46 5.13 12.73
CA LEU A 947 47.74 4.85 14.14
C LEU A 947 49.10 5.42 14.56
N ARG A 948 50.16 5.20 13.76
CA ARG A 948 51.50 5.77 14.00
C ARG A 948 51.49 7.29 14.08
N ALA A 949 50.71 7.95 13.22
CA ALA A 949 50.57 9.40 13.22
C ALA A 949 49.95 9.93 14.52
N ARG A 950 49.11 9.14 15.21
CA ARG A 950 48.43 9.55 16.44
C ARG A 950 49.15 9.15 17.73
N VAL A 951 49.62 7.90 17.84
CA VAL A 951 50.21 7.35 19.08
C VAL A 951 51.73 7.10 19.00
N GLY A 952 52.35 7.35 17.84
CA GLY A 952 53.78 7.10 17.61
C GLY A 952 54.10 5.66 17.21
N ALA A 953 55.35 5.42 16.79
CA ALA A 953 55.80 4.10 16.31
C ALA A 953 55.79 3.01 17.40
N ASP A 954 56.09 3.39 18.64
CA ASP A 954 56.10 2.51 19.83
C ASP A 954 54.80 2.60 20.64
N GLY A 955 53.76 3.22 20.07
CA GLY A 955 52.46 3.37 20.71
C GLY A 955 51.70 2.03 20.86
N PRO A 956 50.66 1.98 21.71
CA PRO A 956 49.88 0.76 21.93
C PRO A 956 49.19 0.26 20.64
N GLY A 957 49.34 -1.04 20.35
CA GLY A 957 48.71 -1.71 19.19
C GLY A 957 49.47 -1.60 17.86
N THR A 958 50.44 -0.69 17.75
CA THR A 958 51.22 -0.43 16.52
C THR A 958 52.10 -1.61 16.14
N ALA A 959 52.81 -2.20 17.11
CA ALA A 959 53.67 -3.37 16.90
C ALA A 959 52.85 -4.63 16.54
N GLU A 960 51.69 -4.82 17.17
CA GLU A 960 50.81 -5.96 16.92
C GLU A 960 50.24 -5.94 15.50
N LEU A 961 49.78 -4.77 15.03
CA LEU A 961 49.31 -4.61 13.65
C LEU A 961 50.46 -4.76 12.63
N ALA A 962 51.63 -4.18 12.90
CA ALA A 962 52.80 -4.35 12.03
C ALA A 962 53.23 -5.83 11.91
N LEU A 963 53.20 -6.59 13.01
CA LEU A 963 53.53 -8.01 13.00
C LEU A 963 52.49 -8.83 12.21
N LEU A 964 51.20 -8.51 12.34
CA LEU A 964 50.15 -9.15 11.56
C LEU A 964 50.40 -8.96 10.06
N LEU A 965 50.65 -7.72 9.61
CA LEU A 965 50.89 -7.42 8.20
C LEU A 965 52.16 -8.07 7.67
N ALA A 966 53.24 -8.09 8.46
CA ALA A 966 54.47 -8.76 8.09
C ALA A 966 54.27 -10.27 7.90
N ARG A 967 53.47 -10.91 8.76
CA ARG A 967 53.13 -12.33 8.64
C ARG A 967 52.31 -12.61 7.39
N MET A 968 51.28 -11.80 7.12
CA MET A 968 50.44 -11.94 5.93
C MET A 968 51.23 -11.74 4.64
N ALA A 969 52.12 -10.74 4.59
CA ALA A 969 53.00 -10.52 3.44
C ALA A 969 53.97 -11.69 3.22
N ALA A 970 54.50 -12.28 4.30
CA ALA A 970 55.38 -13.45 4.21
C ALA A 970 54.65 -14.73 3.80
N GLU A 971 53.38 -14.90 4.17
CA GLU A 971 52.53 -16.01 3.73
C GLU A 971 52.15 -15.84 2.24
N ALA A 972 51.73 -14.64 1.83
CA ALA A 972 51.44 -14.34 0.41
C ALA A 972 52.66 -14.59 -0.51
N ALA A 973 53.86 -14.18 -0.07
CA ALA A 973 55.09 -14.41 -0.84
C ALA A 973 55.49 -15.89 -0.98
N LYS A 974 54.98 -16.78 -0.11
CA LYS A 974 55.22 -18.23 -0.21
C LYS A 974 54.29 -18.91 -1.21
N ASP A 975 53.05 -18.42 -1.33
CA ASP A 975 52.08 -18.94 -2.30
C ASP A 975 52.40 -18.53 -3.75
N GLU A 976 53.24 -17.50 -3.95
CA GLU A 976 53.63 -17.00 -5.28
C GLU A 976 54.82 -17.72 -5.95
N GLY A 977 55.38 -18.82 -5.40
CA GLY A 977 56.49 -19.55 -6.04
C GLY A 977 56.29 -21.07 -6.15
N PRO A 978 56.85 -21.79 -7.17
CA PRO A 978 57.14 -21.45 -8.55
C PRO A 978 56.15 -22.18 -9.49
N HIS A 979 55.02 -21.56 -9.84
CA HIS A 979 54.07 -22.10 -10.84
C HIS A 979 53.80 -21.14 -12.01
N ARG A 980 54.68 -20.17 -12.24
CA ARG A 980 54.76 -19.40 -13.49
C ARG A 980 56.13 -19.60 -14.13
N SER A 981 56.26 -20.68 -14.91
CA SER A 981 57.33 -20.89 -15.89
C SER A 981 56.72 -21.41 -17.18
#